data_AF-A0A847NUU1-F1
#
_entry.id   AF-A0A847NUU1-F1
#
_cell.length_a   1.000
_cell.length_b   1.000
_cell.length_c   1.000
_cell.angle_alpha   90.00
_cell.angle_beta   90.00
_cell.angle_gamma   90.00
#
_symmetry.space_group_name_H-M   'P 1'
#
loop_
_entity.id
_entity.type
_entity.pdbx_description
1 polymer ?
#
loop_
_entity_poly.entity_id
_entity_poly.type
_entity_poly.pdbx_seq_one_letter_code
_entity_poly.pdbx_strand_id
1 'polypeptide(L)'
;MLTRVKKHFKNNLLVYTTFLCGLIVISAIYILQDVSPYGKNSLLTVDFFHQYGPMLGELFDRIKNGSNLIYSFSMGMGLPFIRNFLNYLSSPFNIIIFLFDRNNLLTSFSFIIGLKAVMSSVTLVYFFKKKFNIKSLCFIPLALLYGFCAYFTAYYWNIMWLDGMVFLPMIVLGIENIVNENKFYLYTISLAIMLIANYFIGYMICLFSVIYFIGYLLIKEKKVKVIIKKGLIFTGASILAGGIAALFLIPLFLSIKSISATSDSWPTSQYYAFTFWEYLGNHFTGIYRTVFKSGISNAANISTGILTIALLLLFIINPKIKLKIKIFYLSLIFIFILSFFYAPFDFIWHAFHVPNDLPYRYSFIYSFVFVIIAGYSLYYLKELKIRYVSIVYFLNLIFIGLLYFLKYGNIAKQMILLNFVVLTLYFVLYLIYQNFPNIKKYTIGLFIILTMSEIIISINHNWSIFQHIDDFYSDYYKTENALEYVKLNESSKMYRIERTQILTFNDPSWYNYYGQTTFSSMAYENMAHLQNKLAMPGNKINSYYYKQNTPIYDLMFNIKYFIGDTWDIKRYELYYNEDDVIVFKNKYNAGLMFAINNDIKSWNYNSDDPLFIQKDFMEKASSIPESLVKLVPNKIEKVYDYAKKVIKYTYKNVKDNMYFYINSPDIDFIIVNDTMYFMEDFIDYYKEASEDIEVFDYISFGEKYIINTRTEDKEYSIYVGYNNYTKDSFYGYTINNTNFEQAANMLVNNSVNITDFTENYIKGNITLEKDSVLYTSIPYDEGWKVKVNGEEIETYKIGNALLAFDIKSGENTIELKFKSKGIVVGSIISAVSLITFIALSSRKIKKTKS
;
A
#
# COMPACT_ATOMS: atom_id res chain seq x y z
N MET A 1 2.91 -2.77 48.88
CA MET A 1 2.60 -2.64 47.44
C MET A 1 2.72 -1.20 46.93
N LEU A 2 2.03 -0.22 47.53
CA LEU A 2 2.07 1.22 47.17
C LEU A 2 3.47 1.83 47.07
N THR A 3 4.40 1.52 47.97
CA THR A 3 5.78 2.03 47.93
C THR A 3 6.56 1.51 46.71
N ARG A 4 6.33 0.26 46.29
CA ARG A 4 6.92 -0.32 45.07
C ARG A 4 6.35 0.34 43.81
N VAL A 5 5.04 0.59 43.79
CA VAL A 5 4.35 1.31 42.71
C VAL A 5 4.88 2.76 42.60
N LYS A 6 4.93 3.52 43.70
CA LYS A 6 5.48 4.89 43.73
C LYS A 6 6.94 4.92 43.25
N LYS A 7 7.77 3.97 43.69
CA LYS A 7 9.19 3.87 43.25
C LYS A 7 9.30 3.54 41.76
N HIS A 8 8.44 2.68 41.23
CA HIS A 8 8.37 2.37 39.81
C HIS A 8 7.98 3.60 38.98
N PHE A 9 6.90 4.30 39.37
CA PHE A 9 6.47 5.55 38.72
C PHE A 9 7.57 6.61 38.73
N LYS A 10 8.18 6.88 39.89
CA LYS A 10 9.26 7.89 39.99
C LYS A 10 10.47 7.54 39.11
N ASN A 11 10.77 6.27 38.92
CA ASN A 11 11.85 5.83 38.05
C ASN A 11 11.51 5.89 36.56
N ASN A 12 10.23 5.86 36.21
CA ASN A 12 9.74 5.86 34.82
C ASN A 12 8.99 7.14 34.44
N LEU A 13 9.03 8.17 35.28
CA LEU A 13 8.36 9.46 35.06
C LEU A 13 8.65 10.04 33.68
N LEU A 14 9.93 10.05 33.27
CA LEU A 14 10.35 10.50 31.94
C LEU A 14 9.56 9.82 30.80
N VAL A 15 9.36 8.51 30.89
CA VAL A 15 8.69 7.70 29.84
C VAL A 15 7.18 7.98 29.85
N TYR A 16 6.55 8.00 31.02
CA TYR A 16 5.12 8.27 31.15
C TYR A 16 4.76 9.71 30.76
N THR A 17 5.59 10.68 31.13
CA THR A 17 5.40 12.08 30.70
C THR A 17 5.57 12.22 29.19
N THR A 18 6.53 11.54 28.55
CA THR A 18 6.63 11.54 27.08
C THR A 18 5.38 10.97 26.42
N PHE A 19 4.82 9.87 26.94
CA PHE A 19 3.58 9.30 26.43
C PHE A 19 2.43 10.30 26.51
N LEU A 20 2.23 10.93 27.68
CA LEU A 20 1.19 11.95 27.88
C LEU A 20 1.39 13.18 26.97
N CYS A 21 2.61 13.70 26.87
CA CYS A 21 2.91 14.82 25.97
C CYS A 21 2.64 14.45 24.50
N GLY A 22 3.03 13.25 24.07
CA GLY A 22 2.75 12.76 22.73
C GLY A 22 1.25 12.65 22.45
N LEU A 23 0.48 12.11 23.40
CA LEU A 23 -0.98 12.06 23.29
C LEU A 23 -1.60 13.45 23.16
N ILE A 24 -1.16 14.42 23.97
CA ILE A 24 -1.66 15.80 23.87
C ILE A 24 -1.34 16.40 22.49
N VAL A 25 -0.13 16.17 21.97
CA VAL A 25 0.27 16.67 20.64
C VAL A 25 -0.62 16.09 19.55
N ILE A 26 -0.76 14.76 19.47
CA ILE A 26 -1.57 14.15 18.41
C ILE A 26 -3.05 14.49 18.55
N SER A 27 -3.60 14.52 19.77
CA SER A 27 -4.99 14.95 20.00
C SER A 27 -5.22 16.39 19.55
N ALA A 28 -4.30 17.31 19.86
CA ALA A 28 -4.40 18.69 19.41
C ALA A 28 -4.34 18.81 17.88
N ILE A 29 -3.48 18.02 17.21
CA ILE A 29 -3.43 17.96 15.75
C ILE A 29 -4.75 17.45 15.18
N TYR A 30 -5.31 16.37 15.73
CA TYR A 30 -6.58 15.82 15.25
C TYR A 30 -7.75 16.76 15.47
N ILE A 31 -7.82 17.44 16.61
CA ILE A 31 -8.86 18.46 16.86
C ILE A 31 -8.77 19.60 15.83
N LEU A 32 -7.56 20.09 15.53
CA LEU A 32 -7.36 21.22 14.61
C LEU A 32 -7.59 20.85 13.13
N GLN A 33 -7.41 19.57 12.76
CA GLN A 33 -7.68 19.04 11.42
C GLN A 33 -9.07 18.39 11.27
N ASP A 34 -9.91 18.47 12.31
CA ASP A 34 -11.21 17.80 12.37
C ASP A 34 -11.14 16.28 12.09
N VAL A 35 -10.08 15.61 12.57
CA VAL A 35 -9.86 14.17 12.39
C VAL A 35 -10.57 13.36 13.48
N SER A 36 -11.21 12.26 13.08
CA SER A 36 -11.85 11.32 14.00
C SER A 36 -10.86 10.72 15.02
N PRO A 37 -11.22 10.58 16.31
CA PRO A 37 -12.57 10.66 16.89
C PRO A 37 -13.07 12.07 17.23
N TYR A 38 -12.26 13.12 17.05
CA TYR A 38 -12.64 14.48 17.46
C TYR A 38 -13.45 15.23 16.40
N GLY A 39 -13.36 14.79 15.14
CA GLY A 39 -14.04 15.41 14.01
C GLY A 39 -14.52 14.41 12.96
N LYS A 40 -14.89 14.92 11.78
CA LYS A 40 -15.57 14.14 10.72
C LYS A 40 -14.63 13.62 9.63
N ASN A 41 -13.35 14.01 9.66
CA ASN A 41 -12.38 13.63 8.65
C ASN A 41 -11.68 12.30 8.98
N SER A 42 -11.37 11.56 7.93
CA SER A 42 -10.58 10.34 7.96
C SER A 42 -9.14 10.60 7.51
N LEU A 43 -8.24 9.70 7.89
CA LEU A 43 -6.84 9.71 7.42
C LEU A 43 -6.64 8.92 6.11
N LEU A 44 -7.71 8.42 5.49
CA LEU A 44 -7.63 7.65 4.25
C LEU A 44 -7.30 8.58 3.09
N THR A 45 -6.18 8.35 2.42
CA THR A 45 -5.77 9.08 1.23
C THR A 45 -4.86 8.20 0.37
N VAL A 46 -4.85 8.41 -0.96
CA VAL A 46 -3.98 7.70 -1.91
C VAL A 46 -4.06 6.17 -1.71
N ASP A 47 -2.94 5.47 -1.47
CA ASP A 47 -2.95 4.01 -1.29
C ASP A 47 -3.65 3.60 0.00
N PHE A 48 -3.72 4.46 1.02
CA PHE A 48 -4.47 4.09 2.21
C PHE A 48 -5.95 3.97 1.92
N PHE A 49 -6.48 4.89 1.10
CA PHE A 49 -7.86 4.88 0.66
C PHE A 49 -8.15 3.68 -0.24
N HIS A 50 -7.30 3.43 -1.25
CA HIS A 50 -7.58 2.39 -2.24
C HIS A 50 -7.10 0.98 -1.86
N GLN A 51 -6.07 0.83 -1.03
CA GLN A 51 -5.43 -0.44 -0.71
C GLN A 51 -5.57 -0.83 0.77
N TYR A 52 -4.88 -0.12 1.67
CA TYR A 52 -4.69 -0.64 3.03
C TYR A 52 -5.96 -0.54 3.89
N GLY A 53 -6.79 0.49 3.68
CA GLY A 53 -8.07 0.65 4.36
C GLY A 53 -9.02 -0.50 4.05
N PRO A 54 -9.35 -0.76 2.78
CA PRO A 54 -10.14 -1.92 2.36
C PRO A 54 -9.58 -3.26 2.86
N MET A 55 -8.26 -3.48 2.77
CA MET A 55 -7.64 -4.73 3.23
C MET A 55 -7.66 -4.89 4.77
N LEU A 56 -7.59 -3.80 5.53
CA LEU A 56 -7.82 -3.81 6.99
C LEU A 56 -9.30 -4.10 7.31
N GLY A 57 -10.22 -3.61 6.48
CA GLY A 57 -11.63 -4.00 6.47
C GLY A 57 -11.79 -5.51 6.31
N GLU A 58 -11.19 -6.08 5.27
CA GLU A 58 -11.25 -7.52 5.04
C GLU A 58 -10.62 -8.32 6.21
N LEU A 59 -9.50 -7.86 6.77
CA LEU A 59 -8.90 -8.48 7.96
C LEU A 59 -9.87 -8.47 9.16
N PHE A 60 -10.58 -7.37 9.37
CA PHE A 60 -11.60 -7.25 10.40
C PHE A 60 -12.70 -8.30 10.22
N ASP A 61 -13.26 -8.38 9.02
CA ASP A 61 -14.36 -9.29 8.70
C ASP A 61 -13.92 -10.76 8.81
N ARG A 62 -12.73 -11.08 8.29
CA ARG A 62 -12.18 -12.45 8.36
C ARG A 62 -12.02 -12.93 9.80
N ILE A 63 -11.48 -12.10 10.68
CA ILE A 63 -11.25 -12.49 12.08
C ILE A 63 -12.58 -12.57 12.85
N LYS A 64 -13.50 -11.62 12.63
CA LYS A 64 -14.82 -11.62 13.29
C LYS A 64 -15.70 -12.79 12.85
N ASN A 65 -15.64 -13.15 11.57
CA ASN A 65 -16.46 -14.23 10.98
C ASN A 65 -15.80 -15.62 11.06
N GLY A 66 -14.56 -15.72 11.53
CA GLY A 66 -13.84 -17.00 11.60
C GLY A 66 -13.40 -17.53 10.22
N SER A 67 -13.28 -16.65 9.22
CA SER A 67 -12.78 -17.00 7.89
C SER A 67 -11.29 -17.36 7.92
N ASN A 68 -10.83 -18.10 6.92
CA ASN A 68 -9.42 -18.44 6.80
C ASN A 68 -8.55 -17.20 6.48
N LEU A 69 -7.26 -17.26 6.81
CA LEU A 69 -6.26 -16.21 6.53
C LEU A 69 -5.23 -16.63 5.46
N ILE A 70 -5.59 -17.61 4.62
CA ILE A 70 -4.67 -18.24 3.67
C ILE A 70 -4.92 -17.70 2.26
N TYR A 71 -6.18 -17.72 1.82
CA TYR A 71 -6.58 -17.35 0.47
C TYR A 71 -7.87 -16.54 0.51
N SER A 72 -8.00 -15.58 -0.39
CA SER A 72 -9.13 -14.66 -0.49
C SER A 72 -9.69 -14.62 -1.89
N PHE A 73 -11.00 -14.79 -2.04
CA PHE A 73 -11.71 -14.50 -3.29
C PHE A 73 -12.27 -13.06 -3.33
N SER A 74 -12.04 -12.27 -2.29
CA SER A 74 -12.42 -10.85 -2.19
C SER A 74 -11.35 -9.91 -2.75
N MET A 75 -10.35 -10.44 -3.48
CA MET A 75 -9.35 -9.64 -4.16
C MET A 75 -8.87 -10.36 -5.41
N GLY A 76 -8.87 -9.68 -6.55
CA GLY A 76 -8.16 -10.13 -7.75
C GLY A 76 -8.60 -11.50 -8.26
N MET A 77 -9.90 -11.84 -8.13
CA MET A 77 -10.52 -13.14 -8.46
C MET A 77 -10.04 -14.33 -7.61
N GLY A 78 -9.14 -14.09 -6.65
CA GLY A 78 -8.45 -15.14 -5.92
C GLY A 78 -6.98 -14.77 -5.71
N LEU A 79 -6.61 -14.38 -4.50
CA LEU A 79 -5.24 -14.09 -4.12
C LEU A 79 -4.89 -14.74 -2.77
N PRO A 80 -3.65 -15.23 -2.57
CA PRO A 80 -3.20 -15.68 -1.25
C PRO A 80 -3.21 -14.51 -0.27
N PHE A 81 -4.21 -14.46 0.62
CA PHE A 81 -4.41 -13.39 1.60
C PHE A 81 -3.15 -13.15 2.45
N ILE A 82 -2.42 -14.22 2.75
CA ILE A 82 -1.17 -14.17 3.50
C ILE A 82 -0.13 -13.21 2.89
N ARG A 83 -0.14 -13.01 1.56
CA ARG A 83 0.75 -12.06 0.87
C ARG A 83 0.47 -10.62 1.32
N ASN A 84 -0.79 -10.19 1.23
CA ASN A 84 -1.22 -8.88 1.68
C ASN A 84 -1.09 -8.72 3.19
N PHE A 85 -1.42 -9.77 3.94
CA PHE A 85 -1.28 -9.77 5.38
C PHE A 85 0.15 -9.41 5.80
N LEU A 86 1.16 -10.03 5.19
CA LEU A 86 2.57 -9.80 5.54
C LEU A 86 3.18 -8.53 4.96
N ASN A 87 2.64 -8.04 3.85
CA ASN A 87 3.12 -6.80 3.26
C ASN A 87 2.53 -5.58 3.99
N TYR A 88 1.25 -5.63 4.37
CA TYR A 88 0.49 -4.45 4.79
C TYR A 88 -0.14 -4.55 6.19
N LEU A 89 -0.58 -5.74 6.63
CA LEU A 89 -1.56 -5.86 7.72
C LEU A 89 -1.00 -6.46 9.02
N SER A 90 0.21 -7.03 9.02
CA SER A 90 0.80 -7.77 10.13
C SER A 90 1.39 -6.90 11.25
N SER A 91 1.19 -5.58 11.21
CA SER A 91 1.59 -4.68 12.30
C SER A 91 0.92 -5.09 13.61
N PRO A 92 1.66 -5.19 14.74
CA PRO A 92 1.08 -5.54 16.03
C PRO A 92 0.08 -4.48 16.53
N PHE A 93 0.15 -3.25 16.02
CA PHE A 93 -0.81 -2.20 16.35
C PHE A 93 -2.17 -2.42 15.72
N ASN A 94 -2.27 -3.20 14.64
CA ASN A 94 -3.53 -3.45 13.97
C ASN A 94 -4.49 -4.29 14.82
N ILE A 95 -4.03 -4.89 15.93
CA ILE A 95 -4.94 -5.52 16.92
C ILE A 95 -5.97 -4.53 17.50
N ILE A 96 -5.68 -3.23 17.44
CA ILE A 96 -6.56 -2.16 17.92
C ILE A 96 -7.85 -2.10 17.10
N ILE A 97 -7.85 -2.49 15.82
CA ILE A 97 -9.06 -2.44 14.98
C ILE A 97 -10.19 -3.30 15.57
N PHE A 98 -9.85 -4.39 16.27
CA PHE A 98 -10.83 -5.30 16.88
C PHE A 98 -11.48 -4.76 18.16
N LEU A 99 -11.00 -3.62 18.67
CA LEU A 99 -11.64 -2.88 19.76
C LEU A 99 -12.76 -1.96 19.28
N PHE A 100 -12.96 -1.88 17.96
CA PHE A 100 -13.99 -1.07 17.31
C PHE A 100 -14.99 -1.96 16.57
N ASP A 101 -16.13 -1.38 16.22
CA ASP A 101 -17.13 -2.00 15.33
C ASP A 101 -16.89 -1.56 13.89
N ARG A 102 -17.54 -2.24 12.94
CA ARG A 102 -17.38 -1.97 11.50
C ARG A 102 -17.60 -0.50 11.14
N ASN A 103 -18.59 0.12 11.78
CA ASN A 103 -19.02 1.50 11.54
C ASN A 103 -17.99 2.55 11.99
N ASN A 104 -17.09 2.18 12.90
CA ASN A 104 -16.06 3.06 13.45
C ASN A 104 -14.65 2.58 13.08
N LEU A 105 -14.52 1.75 12.04
CA LEU A 105 -13.25 1.16 11.66
C LEU A 105 -12.25 2.22 11.19
N LEU A 106 -12.70 3.23 10.42
CA LEU A 106 -11.89 4.38 10.02
C LEU A 106 -11.34 5.17 11.23
N THR A 107 -12.11 5.30 12.30
CA THR A 107 -11.65 5.92 13.55
C THR A 107 -10.50 5.13 14.18
N SER A 108 -10.57 3.79 14.14
CA SER A 108 -9.50 2.92 14.65
C SER A 108 -8.16 3.19 13.95
N PHE A 109 -8.17 3.53 12.66
CA PHE A 109 -6.97 3.85 11.90
C PHE A 109 -6.28 5.11 12.42
N SER A 110 -7.05 6.15 12.75
CA SER A 110 -6.55 7.36 13.40
C SER A 110 -5.89 7.03 14.75
N PHE A 111 -6.50 6.17 15.57
CA PHE A 111 -5.89 5.72 16.82
C PHE A 111 -4.56 5.00 16.60
N ILE A 112 -4.47 4.11 15.61
CA ILE A 112 -3.24 3.37 15.30
C ILE A 112 -2.14 4.32 14.85
N ILE A 113 -2.42 5.22 13.90
CA ILE A 113 -1.43 6.19 13.37
C ILE A 113 -0.92 7.09 14.49
N GLY A 114 -1.84 7.67 15.28
CA GLY A 114 -1.49 8.52 16.39
C GLY A 114 -0.67 7.80 17.46
N LEU A 115 -1.07 6.58 17.83
CA LEU A 115 -0.35 5.78 18.80
C LEU A 115 1.06 5.41 18.33
N LYS A 116 1.28 5.15 17.03
CA LYS A 116 2.62 4.89 16.49
C LYS A 116 3.54 6.11 16.61
N ALA A 117 3.04 7.33 16.40
CA ALA A 117 3.82 8.56 16.64
C ALA A 117 4.20 8.72 18.13
N VAL A 118 3.23 8.49 19.03
CA VAL A 118 3.46 8.53 20.49
C VAL A 118 4.46 7.47 20.92
N MET A 119 4.31 6.24 20.43
CA MET A 119 5.18 5.12 20.79
C MET A 119 6.59 5.29 20.22
N SER A 120 6.75 5.91 19.05
CA SER A 120 8.06 6.30 18.51
C SER A 120 8.79 7.29 19.42
N SER A 121 8.06 8.27 19.97
CA SER A 121 8.60 9.19 20.98
C SER A 121 8.99 8.44 22.27
N VAL A 122 8.14 7.54 22.74
CA VAL A 122 8.35 6.76 23.97
C VAL A 122 9.55 5.82 23.84
N THR A 123 9.70 5.11 22.73
CA THR A 123 10.83 4.19 22.53
C THR A 123 12.14 4.95 22.41
N LEU A 124 12.15 6.12 21.76
CA LEU A 124 13.33 6.97 21.69
C LEU A 124 13.72 7.56 23.06
N VAL A 125 12.76 8.07 23.85
CA VAL A 125 13.10 8.59 25.19
C VAL A 125 13.59 7.47 26.11
N TYR A 126 13.05 6.25 25.96
CA TYR A 126 13.51 5.08 26.67
C TYR A 126 14.94 4.69 26.25
N PHE A 127 15.25 4.77 24.96
CA PHE A 127 16.61 4.63 24.44
C PHE A 127 17.56 5.66 25.08
N PHE A 128 17.21 6.96 25.11
CA PHE A 128 18.04 7.98 25.75
C PHE A 128 18.24 7.75 27.24
N LYS A 129 17.17 7.39 27.95
CA LYS A 129 17.23 7.02 29.36
C LYS A 129 18.26 5.93 29.62
N LYS A 130 18.34 4.91 28.78
CA LYS A 130 19.30 3.80 28.93
C LYS A 130 20.71 4.20 28.48
N LYS A 131 20.83 4.85 27.32
CA LYS A 131 22.12 5.25 26.74
C LYS A 131 22.90 6.22 27.62
N PHE A 132 22.21 7.23 28.16
CA PHE A 132 22.83 8.30 28.94
C PHE A 132 22.63 8.15 30.45
N ASN A 133 21.90 7.11 30.90
CA ASN A 133 21.53 6.90 32.30
C ASN A 133 20.87 8.14 32.94
N ILE A 134 19.92 8.75 32.23
CA ILE A 134 19.26 9.99 32.63
C ILE A 134 17.85 9.77 33.18
N LYS A 135 17.38 10.72 33.99
CA LYS A 135 15.97 10.84 34.42
C LYS A 135 15.35 12.22 34.12
N SER A 136 16.12 13.10 33.46
CA SER A 136 15.70 14.48 33.21
C SER A 136 14.62 14.56 32.13
N LEU A 137 13.58 15.35 32.37
CA LEU A 137 12.51 15.64 31.41
C LEU A 137 12.98 16.50 30.22
N CYS A 138 14.20 17.06 30.25
CA CYS A 138 14.75 17.85 29.14
C CYS A 138 14.88 17.07 27.81
N PHE A 139 14.85 15.73 27.84
CA PHE A 139 14.96 14.90 26.64
C PHE A 139 13.60 14.62 25.97
N ILE A 140 12.49 15.01 26.60
CA ILE A 140 11.15 14.84 26.03
C ILE A 140 11.00 15.59 24.70
N PRO A 141 11.45 16.86 24.55
CA PRO A 141 11.43 17.57 23.27
C PRO A 141 12.05 16.81 22.11
N LEU A 142 13.26 16.27 22.28
CA LEU A 142 13.93 15.49 21.23
C LEU A 142 13.16 14.22 20.86
N ALA A 143 12.54 13.58 21.85
CA ALA A 143 11.71 12.42 21.61
C ALA A 143 10.44 12.74 20.81
N LEU A 144 9.76 13.84 21.15
CA LEU A 144 8.58 14.31 20.42
C LEU A 144 8.95 14.71 18.98
N LEU A 145 10.04 15.44 18.78
CA LEU A 145 10.51 15.85 17.46
C LEU A 145 10.84 14.66 16.53
N TYR A 146 11.21 13.50 17.09
CA TYR A 146 11.38 12.27 16.32
C TYR A 146 10.04 11.60 15.99
N GLY A 147 9.15 11.45 16.97
CA GLY A 147 7.85 10.80 16.74
C GLY A 147 6.95 11.56 15.76
N PHE A 148 7.12 12.87 15.68
CA PHE A 148 6.38 13.79 14.81
C PHE A 148 7.29 14.45 13.75
N CYS A 149 8.32 13.75 13.27
CA CYS A 149 9.22 14.25 12.25
C CYS A 149 8.56 14.33 10.86
N ALA A 150 9.23 14.96 9.89
CA ALA A 150 8.70 15.08 8.51
C ALA A 150 8.39 13.73 7.84
N TYR A 151 9.09 12.65 8.22
CA TYR A 151 8.76 11.31 7.71
C TYR A 151 7.35 10.87 8.14
N PHE A 152 6.98 11.12 9.40
CA PHE A 152 5.65 10.78 9.91
C PHE A 152 4.57 11.53 9.12
N THR A 153 4.73 12.84 8.92
CA THR A 153 3.74 13.64 8.19
C THR A 153 3.67 13.30 6.70
N ALA A 154 4.78 12.91 6.08
CA ALA A 154 4.80 12.51 4.68
C ALA A 154 4.13 11.14 4.44
N TYR A 155 4.36 10.18 5.34
CA TYR A 155 4.00 8.77 5.12
C TYR A 155 3.04 8.18 6.15
N TYR A 156 2.32 8.98 6.94
CA TYR A 156 1.35 8.47 7.92
C TYR A 156 0.33 7.49 7.32
N TRP A 157 -0.03 7.70 6.05
CA TRP A 157 -0.98 6.88 5.29
C TRP A 157 -0.37 5.57 4.80
N ASN A 158 0.96 5.43 4.78
CA ASN A 158 1.65 4.14 4.72
C ASN A 158 1.80 3.58 6.15
N ILE A 159 0.66 3.25 6.76
CA ILE A 159 0.53 2.96 8.19
C ILE A 159 1.53 1.91 8.72
N MET A 160 1.87 0.91 7.91
CA MET A 160 2.82 -0.17 8.24
C MET A 160 4.28 0.30 8.29
N TRP A 161 4.64 1.41 7.63
CA TRP A 161 6.02 1.93 7.68
C TRP A 161 6.34 2.60 9.01
N LEU A 162 5.33 3.13 9.69
CA LEU A 162 5.48 3.77 11.00
C LEU A 162 5.97 2.79 12.09
N ASP A 163 5.79 1.47 11.89
CA ASP A 163 6.39 0.45 12.78
C ASP A 163 7.91 0.58 12.86
N GLY A 164 8.56 0.98 11.75
CA GLY A 164 9.99 1.25 11.70
C GLY A 164 10.44 2.30 12.72
N MET A 165 9.67 3.40 12.84
CA MET A 165 9.97 4.46 13.80
C MET A 165 9.82 3.99 15.25
N VAL A 166 8.83 3.13 15.53
CA VAL A 166 8.58 2.60 16.87
C VAL A 166 9.70 1.65 17.30
N PHE A 167 10.06 0.69 16.45
CA PHE A 167 10.98 -0.39 16.82
C PHE A 167 12.46 -0.04 16.66
N LEU A 168 12.82 0.90 15.77
CA LEU A 168 14.22 1.26 15.52
C LEU A 168 15.00 1.65 16.80
N PRO A 169 14.49 2.53 17.70
CA PRO A 169 15.20 2.84 18.94
C PRO A 169 15.45 1.63 19.83
N MET A 170 14.52 0.66 19.86
CA MET A 170 14.64 -0.56 20.66
C MET A 170 15.64 -1.55 20.04
N ILE A 171 15.66 -1.66 18.70
CA ILE A 171 16.63 -2.48 17.95
C ILE A 171 18.04 -1.94 18.21
N VAL A 172 18.24 -0.64 18.09
CA VAL A 172 19.53 0.01 18.32
C VAL A 172 19.95 -0.08 19.79
N LEU A 173 19.01 0.05 20.73
CA LEU A 173 19.28 -0.25 22.14
C LEU A 173 19.73 -1.72 22.33
N GLY A 174 19.10 -2.65 21.62
CA GLY A 174 19.48 -4.05 21.61
C GLY A 174 20.91 -4.28 21.10
N ILE A 175 21.30 -3.58 20.03
CA ILE A 175 22.66 -3.59 19.50
C ILE A 175 23.64 -3.08 20.55
N GLU A 176 23.34 -1.95 21.21
CA GLU A 176 24.17 -1.43 22.29
C GLU A 176 24.24 -2.38 23.49
N ASN A 177 23.16 -3.11 23.80
CA ASN A 177 23.16 -4.14 24.85
C ASN A 177 24.03 -5.35 24.50
N ILE A 178 24.09 -5.75 23.22
CA ILE A 178 25.03 -6.79 22.76
C ILE A 178 26.46 -6.30 22.95
N VAL A 179 26.76 -5.08 22.49
CA VAL A 179 28.12 -4.53 22.56
C VAL A 179 28.53 -4.24 24.00
N ASN A 180 27.68 -3.68 24.85
CA ASN A 180 28.05 -3.30 26.21
C ASN A 180 27.92 -4.46 27.21
N GLU A 181 26.93 -5.33 27.07
CA GLU A 181 26.53 -6.30 28.10
C GLU A 181 26.45 -7.77 27.60
N ASN A 182 26.76 -8.03 26.32
CA ASN A 182 26.56 -9.33 25.65
C ASN A 182 25.09 -9.81 25.70
N LYS A 183 24.12 -8.90 25.85
CA LYS A 183 22.69 -9.22 25.99
C LYS A 183 21.97 -9.05 24.66
N PHE A 184 21.60 -10.17 24.03
CA PHE A 184 21.06 -10.20 22.68
C PHE A 184 19.52 -10.18 22.60
N TYR A 185 18.82 -10.51 23.68
CA TYR A 185 17.38 -10.77 23.65
C TYR A 185 16.55 -9.58 23.17
N LEU A 186 16.90 -8.35 23.57
CA LEU A 186 16.15 -7.17 23.15
C LEU A 186 16.24 -6.99 21.64
N TYR A 187 17.46 -7.07 21.10
CA TYR A 187 17.71 -6.97 19.66
C TYR A 187 16.92 -8.03 18.89
N THR A 188 17.03 -9.31 19.28
CA THR A 188 16.35 -10.41 18.59
C THR A 188 14.84 -10.24 18.59
N ILE A 189 14.23 -9.94 19.73
CA ILE A 189 12.76 -9.76 19.83
C ILE A 189 12.31 -8.56 18.99
N SER A 190 12.95 -7.39 19.18
CA SER A 190 12.53 -6.18 18.46
C SER A 190 12.71 -6.31 16.95
N LEU A 191 13.78 -6.98 16.50
CA LEU A 191 14.02 -7.20 15.08
C LEU A 191 13.05 -8.23 14.50
N ALA A 192 12.77 -9.33 15.22
CA ALA A 192 11.78 -10.31 14.78
C ALA A 192 10.39 -9.68 14.63
N ILE A 193 9.95 -8.88 15.60
CA ILE A 193 8.67 -8.14 15.52
C ILE A 193 8.67 -7.20 14.33
N MET A 194 9.76 -6.45 14.10
CA MET A 194 9.85 -5.53 12.96
C MET A 194 9.77 -6.27 11.62
N LEU A 195 10.48 -7.39 11.47
CA LEU A 195 10.46 -8.21 10.25
C LEU A 195 9.07 -8.81 9.98
N ILE A 196 8.32 -9.16 11.04
CA ILE A 196 6.94 -9.64 10.93
C ILE A 196 6.00 -8.50 10.59
N ALA A 197 6.15 -7.34 11.25
CA ALA A 197 5.27 -6.18 11.08
C ALA A 197 5.36 -5.58 9.68
N ASN A 198 6.58 -5.49 9.12
CA ASN A 198 6.81 -5.09 7.74
C ASN A 198 8.21 -5.50 7.28
N TYR A 199 8.30 -6.46 6.38
CA TYR A 199 9.58 -6.98 5.89
C TYR A 199 10.39 -5.94 5.11
N PHE A 200 9.73 -5.01 4.41
CA PHE A 200 10.36 -4.02 3.55
C PHE A 200 11.14 -2.97 4.35
N ILE A 201 10.49 -2.32 5.33
CA ILE A 201 11.15 -1.45 6.30
C ILE A 201 12.10 -2.26 7.21
N GLY A 202 11.74 -3.50 7.52
CA GLY A 202 12.60 -4.43 8.26
C GLY A 202 13.94 -4.70 7.57
N TYR A 203 13.95 -4.82 6.24
CA TYR A 203 15.17 -4.97 5.44
C TYR A 203 16.09 -3.74 5.58
N MET A 204 15.55 -2.53 5.44
CA MET A 204 16.30 -1.28 5.62
C MET A 204 16.91 -1.20 7.03
N ILE A 205 16.14 -1.58 8.06
CA ILE A 205 16.63 -1.62 9.43
C ILE A 205 17.70 -2.71 9.63
N CYS A 206 17.62 -3.85 8.93
CA CYS A 206 18.68 -4.87 8.96
C CYS A 206 20.00 -4.32 8.42
N LEU A 207 19.97 -3.65 7.25
CA LEU A 207 21.16 -3.02 6.66
C LEU A 207 21.77 -1.99 7.62
N PHE A 208 20.95 -1.08 8.15
CA PHE A 208 21.38 -0.10 9.13
C PHE A 208 21.93 -0.74 10.41
N SER A 209 21.31 -1.84 10.89
CA SER A 209 21.74 -2.55 12.09
C SER A 209 23.16 -3.09 11.96
N VAL A 210 23.53 -3.61 10.79
CA VAL A 210 24.89 -4.09 10.52
C VAL A 210 25.88 -2.92 10.55
N ILE A 211 25.58 -1.83 9.84
CA ILE A 211 26.43 -0.63 9.78
C ILE A 211 26.63 -0.04 11.19
N TYR A 212 25.54 0.12 11.94
CA TYR A 212 25.57 0.66 13.30
C TYR A 212 26.34 -0.26 14.26
N PHE A 213 26.12 -1.58 14.20
CA PHE A 213 26.81 -2.55 15.04
C PHE A 213 28.32 -2.50 14.83
N ILE A 214 28.78 -2.53 13.57
CA ILE A 214 30.21 -2.49 13.24
C ILE A 214 30.84 -1.21 13.79
N GLY A 215 30.28 -0.03 13.46
CA GLY A 215 30.86 1.23 13.90
C GLY A 215 30.83 1.41 15.42
N TYR A 216 29.73 1.05 16.08
CA TYR A 216 29.63 1.14 17.55
C TYR A 216 30.58 0.16 18.26
N LEU A 217 30.74 -1.06 17.72
CA LEU A 217 31.67 -2.05 18.24
C LEU A 217 33.13 -1.57 18.16
N LEU A 218 33.55 -1.01 17.03
CA LEU A 218 34.91 -0.51 16.82
C LEU A 218 35.25 0.71 17.69
N ILE A 219 34.24 1.51 18.08
CA ILE A 219 34.44 2.60 19.04
C ILE A 219 34.68 2.07 20.45
N LYS A 220 33.94 1.03 20.83
CA LYS A 220 33.90 0.50 22.21
C LYS A 220 35.01 -0.49 22.50
N GLU A 221 35.41 -1.28 21.52
CA GLU A 221 36.33 -2.40 21.70
C GLU A 221 37.50 -2.33 20.73
N LYS A 222 38.70 -2.63 21.25
CA LYS A 222 39.92 -2.77 20.45
C LYS A 222 40.45 -4.20 20.40
N LYS A 223 40.03 -5.05 21.34
CA LYS A 223 40.54 -6.41 21.47
C LYS A 223 39.86 -7.32 20.44
N VAL A 224 40.63 -7.84 19.49
CA VAL A 224 40.15 -8.70 18.40
C VAL A 224 39.30 -9.88 18.91
N LYS A 225 39.73 -10.58 19.98
CA LYS A 225 38.95 -11.67 20.58
C LYS A 225 37.55 -11.24 21.05
N VAL A 226 37.42 -10.03 21.61
CA VAL A 226 36.13 -9.49 22.08
C VAL A 226 35.27 -9.04 20.91
N ILE A 227 35.89 -8.44 19.88
CA ILE A 227 35.22 -8.06 18.64
C ILE A 227 34.61 -9.29 17.96
N ILE A 228 35.39 -10.35 17.77
CA ILE A 228 34.92 -11.61 17.17
C ILE A 228 33.77 -12.19 17.99
N LYS A 229 33.91 -12.28 19.33
CA LYS A 229 32.85 -12.79 20.20
C LYS A 229 31.55 -12.00 20.06
N LYS A 230 31.61 -10.67 20.09
CA LYS A 230 30.43 -9.81 19.96
C LYS A 230 29.84 -9.90 18.55
N GLY A 231 30.68 -10.04 17.53
CA GLY A 231 30.28 -10.33 16.15
C GLY A 231 29.45 -11.60 16.07
N LEU A 232 29.94 -12.71 16.62
CA LEU A 232 29.22 -13.98 16.66
C LEU A 232 27.89 -13.89 17.41
N ILE A 233 27.84 -13.15 18.53
CA ILE A 233 26.59 -12.93 19.28
C ILE A 233 25.59 -12.16 18.42
N PHE A 234 26.03 -11.08 17.76
CA PHE A 234 25.17 -10.29 16.89
C PHE A 234 24.65 -11.13 15.71
N THR A 235 25.53 -11.81 14.99
CA THR A 235 25.16 -12.70 13.88
C THR A 235 24.17 -13.79 14.32
N GLY A 236 24.45 -14.49 15.42
CA GLY A 236 23.53 -15.50 15.96
C GLY A 236 22.17 -14.90 16.37
N ALA A 237 22.17 -13.69 16.93
CA ALA A 237 20.96 -12.99 17.31
C ALA A 237 20.13 -12.51 16.11
N SER A 238 20.78 -12.11 15.01
CA SER A 238 20.14 -11.75 13.74
C SER A 238 19.55 -12.98 13.04
N ILE A 239 20.29 -14.09 12.99
CA ILE A 239 19.80 -15.37 12.45
C ILE A 239 18.59 -15.85 13.25
N LEU A 240 18.63 -15.77 14.59
CA LEU A 240 17.47 -16.10 15.43
C LEU A 240 16.29 -15.19 15.16
N ALA A 241 16.50 -13.89 14.93
CA ALA A 241 15.41 -12.96 14.63
C ALA A 241 14.72 -13.31 13.30
N GLY A 242 15.51 -13.49 12.23
CA GLY A 242 14.98 -13.92 10.93
C GLY A 242 14.36 -15.32 10.98
N GLY A 243 14.96 -16.24 11.73
CA GLY A 243 14.45 -17.58 11.96
C GLY A 243 13.09 -17.58 12.67
N ILE A 244 12.91 -16.78 13.73
CA ILE A 244 11.62 -16.59 14.41
C ILE A 244 10.56 -16.06 13.43
N ALA A 245 10.94 -15.19 12.49
CA ALA A 245 10.05 -14.65 11.46
C ALA A 245 9.88 -15.56 10.21
N ALA A 246 10.60 -16.70 10.12
CA ALA A 246 10.67 -17.52 8.91
C ALA A 246 9.33 -18.10 8.45
N LEU A 247 8.39 -18.38 9.36
CA LEU A 247 7.00 -18.76 9.07
C LEU A 247 6.35 -17.80 8.08
N PHE A 248 6.71 -16.52 8.17
CA PHE A 248 6.15 -15.45 7.36
C PHE A 248 7.08 -15.09 6.20
N LEU A 249 8.38 -14.93 6.47
CA LEU A 249 9.35 -14.47 5.48
C LEU A 249 9.56 -15.47 4.33
N ILE A 250 9.55 -16.78 4.59
CA ILE A 250 9.80 -17.79 3.55
C ILE A 250 8.65 -17.85 2.54
N PRO A 251 7.37 -17.99 2.95
CA PRO A 251 6.26 -17.95 2.00
C PRO A 251 6.22 -16.65 1.19
N LEU A 252 6.46 -15.53 1.85
CA LEU A 252 6.51 -14.23 1.20
C LEU A 252 7.62 -14.18 0.13
N PHE A 253 8.84 -14.57 0.47
CA PHE A 253 9.96 -14.59 -0.49
C PHE A 253 9.67 -15.44 -1.72
N LEU A 254 9.04 -16.61 -1.54
CA LEU A 254 8.65 -17.46 -2.66
C LEU A 254 7.53 -16.85 -3.51
N SER A 255 6.63 -16.08 -2.88
CA SER A 255 5.50 -15.42 -3.57
C SER A 255 5.90 -14.20 -4.40
N ILE A 256 6.99 -13.52 -4.05
CA ILE A 256 7.47 -12.31 -4.75
C ILE A 256 7.85 -12.60 -6.21
N LYS A 257 8.18 -13.85 -6.58
CA LYS A 257 8.50 -14.19 -7.97
C LYS A 257 7.35 -14.01 -8.97
N SER A 258 6.11 -13.91 -8.51
CA SER A 258 4.94 -13.75 -9.38
C SER A 258 4.42 -12.30 -9.45
N ILE A 259 5.18 -11.33 -8.94
CA ILE A 259 4.82 -9.90 -8.91
C ILE A 259 5.85 -9.10 -9.74
N SER A 260 5.41 -7.96 -10.26
CA SER A 260 6.20 -7.11 -11.18
C SER A 260 7.48 -6.52 -10.59
N ALA A 261 7.61 -6.47 -9.26
CA ALA A 261 8.70 -5.78 -8.57
C ALA A 261 10.07 -6.50 -8.54
N THR A 262 10.36 -7.42 -9.48
CA THR A 262 11.51 -8.35 -9.39
C THR A 262 12.58 -8.24 -10.48
N SER A 263 12.58 -7.22 -11.34
CA SER A 263 13.42 -7.21 -12.55
C SER A 263 14.11 -5.88 -12.89
N ASP A 264 14.37 -5.02 -11.91
CA ASP A 264 15.04 -3.75 -12.18
C ASP A 264 16.53 -3.92 -12.49
N SER A 265 17.01 -3.08 -13.41
CA SER A 265 18.44 -2.96 -13.70
C SER A 265 19.10 -1.95 -12.77
N TRP A 266 20.43 -2.04 -12.65
CA TRP A 266 21.21 -1.09 -11.84
C TRP A 266 21.05 0.34 -12.40
N PRO A 267 20.67 1.33 -11.57
CA PRO A 267 20.40 2.66 -12.07
C PRO A 267 21.68 3.38 -12.52
N THR A 268 21.63 3.99 -13.70
CA THR A 268 22.74 4.76 -14.29
C THR A 268 22.60 6.27 -14.10
N SER A 269 21.42 6.75 -13.71
CA SER A 269 21.12 8.17 -13.47
C SER A 269 20.26 8.36 -12.22
N GLN A 270 20.25 9.59 -11.68
CA GLN A 270 19.46 9.94 -10.50
C GLN A 270 17.99 10.14 -10.88
N TYR A 271 17.09 9.41 -10.22
CA TYR A 271 15.65 9.47 -10.49
C TYR A 271 14.89 10.45 -9.58
N TYR A 272 15.46 10.79 -8.42
CA TYR A 272 15.02 11.90 -7.56
C TYR A 272 16.14 12.92 -7.43
N ALA A 273 16.09 13.96 -8.25
CA ALA A 273 17.10 15.01 -8.24
C ALA A 273 16.66 16.16 -7.34
N PHE A 274 17.57 16.61 -6.47
CA PHE A 274 17.45 17.84 -5.70
C PHE A 274 18.86 18.37 -5.39
N THR A 275 18.94 19.65 -5.05
CA THR A 275 20.20 20.34 -4.79
C THR A 275 20.68 20.14 -3.35
N PHE A 276 21.98 20.36 -3.12
CA PHE A 276 22.51 20.41 -1.75
C PHE A 276 21.88 21.53 -0.91
N TRP A 277 21.44 22.62 -1.55
CA TRP A 277 20.70 23.67 -0.87
C TRP A 277 19.33 23.18 -0.37
N GLU A 278 18.58 22.44 -1.19
CA GLU A 278 17.32 21.83 -0.79
C GLU A 278 17.50 20.81 0.35
N TYR A 279 18.56 20.00 0.29
CA TYR A 279 18.93 19.10 1.38
C TYR A 279 19.06 19.84 2.72
N LEU A 280 19.79 20.96 2.75
CA LEU A 280 19.97 21.73 3.98
C LEU A 280 18.66 22.40 4.42
N GLY A 281 17.89 22.96 3.48
CA GLY A 281 16.59 23.56 3.73
C GLY A 281 15.56 22.57 4.28
N ASN A 282 15.64 21.29 3.91
CA ASN A 282 14.72 20.24 4.37
C ASN A 282 14.92 19.78 5.82
N HIS A 283 15.86 20.38 6.57
CA HIS A 283 15.98 20.16 8.02
C HIS A 283 15.07 21.05 8.86
N PHE A 284 14.52 22.13 8.27
CA PHE A 284 13.74 23.12 9.00
C PHE A 284 12.33 22.61 9.34
N THR A 285 11.77 23.18 10.40
CA THR A 285 10.40 22.87 10.83
C THR A 285 9.40 23.42 9.81
N GLY A 286 8.37 22.65 9.48
CA GLY A 286 7.30 23.12 8.59
C GLY A 286 7.64 23.13 7.11
N ILE A 287 8.59 22.29 6.67
CA ILE A 287 8.82 22.02 5.24
C ILE A 287 7.63 21.28 4.61
N TYR A 288 7.36 21.52 3.33
CA TYR A 288 6.34 20.76 2.62
C TYR A 288 6.75 19.29 2.52
N ARG A 289 5.76 18.40 2.57
CA ARG A 289 5.98 16.94 2.47
C ARG A 289 6.32 16.56 1.03
N THR A 290 7.37 15.76 0.87
CA THR A 290 7.74 15.18 -0.42
C THR A 290 7.16 13.77 -0.52
N VAL A 291 6.16 13.60 -1.39
CA VAL A 291 5.44 12.33 -1.55
C VAL A 291 5.55 11.82 -2.99
N PHE A 292 5.24 12.69 -3.96
CA PHE A 292 5.26 12.36 -5.38
C PHE A 292 6.46 12.99 -6.06
N LYS A 293 6.96 12.34 -7.12
CA LYS A 293 8.04 12.82 -7.98
C LYS A 293 7.71 14.16 -8.66
N SER A 294 6.42 14.40 -8.89
CA SER A 294 5.87 15.65 -9.44
C SER A 294 5.75 16.78 -8.40
N GLY A 295 6.14 16.52 -7.15
CA GLY A 295 6.09 17.51 -6.08
C GLY A 295 7.07 18.67 -6.26
N ILE A 296 6.88 19.73 -5.44
CA ILE A 296 7.70 20.96 -5.46
C ILE A 296 9.19 20.67 -5.22
N SER A 297 9.49 19.66 -4.40
CA SER A 297 10.85 19.17 -4.18
C SER A 297 10.83 17.66 -4.05
N ASN A 298 11.90 17.02 -4.53
CA ASN A 298 12.14 15.59 -4.41
C ASN A 298 13.07 15.23 -3.24
N ALA A 299 13.43 16.20 -2.41
CA ALA A 299 14.34 15.99 -1.29
C ALA A 299 13.73 15.12 -0.17
N ALA A 300 14.57 14.34 0.49
CA ALA A 300 14.15 13.42 1.54
C ALA A 300 13.44 14.12 2.72
N ASN A 301 12.41 13.48 3.27
CA ASN A 301 11.68 13.97 4.45
C ASN A 301 12.50 13.73 5.72
N ILE A 302 13.39 14.68 6.08
CA ILE A 302 14.40 14.51 7.13
C ILE A 302 14.25 15.44 8.35
N SER A 303 13.37 16.45 8.26
CA SER A 303 13.19 17.45 9.34
C SER A 303 12.78 16.82 10.67
N THR A 304 13.48 17.23 11.73
CA THR A 304 13.24 16.85 13.13
C THR A 304 13.24 18.08 14.05
N GLY A 305 12.79 19.23 13.54
CA GLY A 305 12.70 20.48 14.31
C GLY A 305 13.98 21.30 14.36
N ILE A 306 13.87 22.64 14.38
CA ILE A 306 15.00 23.59 14.35
C ILE A 306 16.00 23.37 15.48
N LEU A 307 15.52 22.90 16.64
CA LEU A 307 16.35 22.57 17.80
C LEU A 307 17.45 21.55 17.44
N THR A 308 17.14 20.57 16.60
CA THR A 308 18.08 19.51 16.25
C THR A 308 19.25 20.02 15.39
N ILE A 309 19.01 21.02 14.53
CA ILE A 309 20.06 21.69 13.73
C ILE A 309 21.02 22.44 14.66
N ALA A 310 20.49 23.22 15.60
CA ALA A 310 21.32 23.93 16.57
C ALA A 310 22.16 22.95 17.42
N LEU A 311 21.56 21.83 17.83
CA LEU A 311 22.26 20.81 18.61
C LEU A 311 23.28 20.01 17.79
N LEU A 312 23.11 19.84 16.48
CA LEU A 312 24.13 19.26 15.59
C LEU A 312 25.40 20.13 15.58
N LEU A 313 25.26 21.44 15.39
CA LEU A 313 26.43 22.33 15.36
C LEU A 313 27.14 22.32 16.72
N LEU A 314 26.36 22.29 17.82
CA LEU A 314 26.92 22.12 19.17
C LEU A 314 27.63 20.77 19.35
N PHE A 315 27.15 19.69 18.72
CA PHE A 315 27.80 18.38 18.80
C PHE A 315 29.22 18.43 18.22
N ILE A 316 29.36 19.08 17.06
CA ILE A 316 30.63 19.19 16.34
C ILE A 316 31.64 19.99 17.17
N ILE A 317 31.24 21.11 17.77
CA ILE A 317 32.16 21.98 18.51
C ILE A 317 32.40 21.55 19.97
N ASN A 318 31.56 20.69 20.55
CA ASN A 318 31.65 20.36 21.97
C ASN A 318 32.88 19.49 22.29
N PRO A 319 33.87 19.98 23.05
CA PRO A 319 35.10 19.23 23.33
C PRO A 319 34.89 18.03 24.27
N LYS A 320 33.78 17.98 25.01
CA LYS A 320 33.46 16.88 25.93
C LYS A 320 33.00 15.62 25.22
N ILE A 321 32.52 15.77 23.99
CA ILE A 321 32.14 14.65 23.15
C ILE A 321 33.41 14.12 22.49
N LYS A 322 33.76 12.86 22.77
CA LYS A 322 34.96 12.22 22.24
C LYS A 322 34.96 12.23 20.72
N LEU A 323 36.10 12.54 20.10
CA LEU A 323 36.24 12.63 18.64
C LEU A 323 35.77 11.35 17.91
N LYS A 324 36.05 10.17 18.46
CA LYS A 324 35.58 8.89 17.88
C LYS A 324 34.06 8.77 17.79
N ILE A 325 33.33 9.33 18.76
CA ILE A 325 31.87 9.37 18.76
C ILE A 325 31.39 10.33 17.66
N LYS A 326 32.06 11.49 17.52
CA LYS A 326 31.75 12.44 16.45
C LYS A 326 31.94 11.84 15.07
N ILE A 327 33.12 11.26 14.81
CA ILE A 327 33.44 10.64 13.54
C ILE A 327 32.41 9.56 13.20
N PHE A 328 32.05 8.69 14.14
CA PHE A 328 31.06 7.65 13.90
C PHE A 328 29.69 8.21 13.51
N TYR A 329 29.09 9.07 14.34
CA TYR A 329 27.74 9.57 14.03
C TYR A 329 27.71 10.48 12.79
N LEU A 330 28.77 11.27 12.55
CA LEU A 330 28.90 12.05 11.31
C LEU A 330 29.12 11.15 10.09
N SER A 331 29.81 10.02 10.22
CA SER A 331 29.95 9.04 9.13
C SER A 331 28.61 8.37 8.78
N LEU A 332 27.73 8.12 9.76
CA LEU A 332 26.38 7.63 9.49
C LEU A 332 25.56 8.65 8.70
N ILE A 333 25.60 9.91 9.11
CA ILE A 333 24.98 11.03 8.36
C ILE A 333 25.52 11.08 6.93
N PHE A 334 26.85 10.97 6.76
CA PHE A 334 27.48 10.99 5.45
C PHE A 334 27.04 9.83 4.54
N ILE A 335 26.88 8.61 5.08
CA ILE A 335 26.36 7.45 4.31
C ILE A 335 24.96 7.76 3.77
N PHE A 336 24.08 8.36 4.57
CA PHE A 336 22.75 8.73 4.11
C PHE A 336 22.78 9.87 3.08
N ILE A 337 23.66 10.87 3.25
CA ILE A 337 23.87 11.91 2.23
C ILE A 337 24.28 11.25 0.90
N LEU A 338 25.24 10.33 0.91
CA LEU A 338 25.61 9.58 -0.30
C LEU A 338 24.41 8.82 -0.88
N SER A 339 23.58 8.23 -0.01
CA SER A 339 22.39 7.50 -0.42
C SER A 339 21.34 8.42 -1.07
N PHE A 340 21.20 9.64 -0.58
CA PHE A 340 20.28 10.62 -1.16
C PHE A 340 20.74 11.16 -2.51
N PHE A 341 22.05 11.41 -2.68
CA PHE A 341 22.58 12.03 -3.90
C PHE A 341 23.02 11.04 -4.98
N TYR A 342 23.14 9.74 -4.67
CA TYR A 342 23.64 8.74 -5.61
C TYR A 342 22.71 7.52 -5.69
N ALA A 343 22.01 7.40 -6.83
CA ALA A 343 20.99 6.40 -7.09
C ALA A 343 21.37 4.95 -6.75
N PRO A 344 22.61 4.48 -7.01
CA PRO A 344 23.02 3.13 -6.61
C PRO A 344 22.89 2.83 -5.11
N PHE A 345 23.17 3.80 -4.24
CA PHE A 345 23.01 3.61 -2.80
C PHE A 345 21.52 3.62 -2.41
N ASP A 346 20.72 4.52 -3.00
CA ASP A 346 19.27 4.54 -2.83
C ASP A 346 18.61 3.21 -3.24
N PHE A 347 19.07 2.65 -4.37
CA PHE A 347 18.64 1.35 -4.90
C PHE A 347 18.92 0.20 -3.93
N ILE A 348 20.08 0.19 -3.27
CA ILE A 348 20.42 -0.81 -2.24
C ILE A 348 19.46 -0.71 -1.05
N TRP A 349 19.13 0.50 -0.59
CA TRP A 349 18.16 0.69 0.50
C TRP A 349 16.76 0.22 0.11
N HIS A 350 16.39 0.38 -1.16
CA HIS A 350 15.11 -0.10 -1.71
C HIS A 350 15.14 -1.56 -2.15
N ALA A 351 16.09 -2.37 -1.65
CA ALA A 351 16.21 -3.79 -1.93
C ALA A 351 16.37 -4.11 -3.43
N PHE A 352 17.16 -3.29 -4.13
CA PHE A 352 17.44 -3.42 -5.57
C PHE A 352 16.20 -3.21 -6.44
N HIS A 353 15.36 -2.25 -6.05
CA HIS A 353 14.22 -1.78 -6.82
C HIS A 353 14.23 -0.25 -6.86
N VAL A 354 13.91 0.33 -8.01
CA VAL A 354 13.70 1.77 -8.17
C VAL A 354 12.31 2.08 -7.62
N PRO A 355 12.18 2.82 -6.51
CA PRO A 355 10.88 3.18 -5.98
C PRO A 355 10.09 4.03 -6.98
N ASN A 356 8.83 3.66 -7.20
CA ASN A 356 7.85 4.55 -7.83
C ASN A 356 7.20 5.42 -6.76
N ASP A 357 7.35 6.73 -6.89
CA ASP A 357 7.04 7.72 -5.85
C ASP A 357 7.54 7.33 -4.44
N LEU A 358 7.22 8.17 -3.45
CA LEU A 358 7.58 7.94 -2.05
C LEU A 358 9.11 7.80 -1.89
N PRO A 359 9.88 8.85 -2.23
CA PRO A 359 11.33 8.79 -2.29
C PRO A 359 11.97 8.58 -0.92
N TYR A 360 13.10 7.88 -0.86
CA TYR A 360 13.92 7.77 0.36
C TYR A 360 13.17 7.23 1.58
N ARG A 361 12.46 6.11 1.43
CA ARG A 361 11.62 5.49 2.48
C ARG A 361 12.37 5.13 3.77
N TYR A 362 13.71 5.16 3.75
CA TYR A 362 14.60 4.99 4.91
C TYR A 362 14.94 6.30 5.64
N SER A 363 14.43 7.47 5.24
CA SER A 363 14.83 8.76 5.82
C SER A 363 14.53 8.89 7.32
N PHE A 364 13.58 8.12 7.86
CA PHE A 364 13.36 8.03 9.32
C PHE A 364 14.58 7.53 10.10
N ILE A 365 15.43 6.69 9.47
CA ILE A 365 16.68 6.21 10.07
C ILE A 365 17.69 7.37 10.15
N TYR A 366 17.74 8.21 9.11
CA TYR A 366 18.52 9.44 9.14
C TYR A 366 18.04 10.36 10.28
N SER A 367 16.73 10.62 10.36
CA SER A 367 16.13 11.42 11.44
C SER A 367 16.44 10.85 12.83
N PHE A 368 16.42 9.52 12.99
CA PHE A 368 16.82 8.86 14.24
C PHE A 368 18.28 9.14 14.60
N VAL A 369 19.21 8.97 13.66
CA VAL A 369 20.65 9.27 13.87
C VAL A 369 20.85 10.75 14.21
N PHE A 370 20.15 11.64 13.51
CA PHE A 370 20.20 13.09 13.73
C PHE A 370 19.75 13.46 15.14
N VAL A 371 18.67 12.86 15.63
CA VAL A 371 18.17 13.07 16.99
C VAL A 371 19.10 12.44 18.04
N ILE A 372 19.80 11.34 17.76
CA ILE A 372 20.84 10.81 18.66
C ILE A 372 21.98 11.82 18.84
N ILE A 373 22.43 12.44 17.75
CA ILE A 373 23.45 13.49 17.77
C ILE A 373 22.99 14.64 18.66
N ALA A 374 21.75 15.10 18.47
CA ALA A 374 21.15 16.12 19.31
C ALA A 374 21.09 15.71 20.80
N GLY A 375 20.81 14.44 21.08
CA GLY A 375 20.82 13.87 22.43
C GLY A 375 22.20 13.94 23.12
N TYR A 376 23.29 13.68 22.39
CA TYR A 376 24.65 13.85 22.91
C TYR A 376 24.95 15.31 23.26
N SER A 377 24.57 16.24 22.39
CA SER A 377 24.74 17.68 22.64
C SER A 377 23.97 18.13 23.85
N LEU A 378 22.71 17.72 23.97
CA LEU A 378 21.86 18.06 25.10
C LEU A 378 22.41 17.49 26.43
N TYR A 379 22.95 16.27 26.41
CA TYR A 379 23.57 15.64 27.58
C TYR A 379 24.77 16.44 28.11
N TYR A 380 25.66 16.88 27.22
CA TYR A 380 26.86 17.65 27.58
C TYR A 380 26.67 19.17 27.50
N LEU A 381 25.42 19.65 27.34
CA LEU A 381 25.13 21.07 27.09
C LEU A 381 25.58 21.97 28.26
N LYS A 382 25.43 21.50 29.49
CA LYS A 382 25.84 22.25 30.71
C LYS A 382 27.34 22.50 30.78
N GLU A 383 28.15 21.71 30.08
CA GLU A 383 29.60 21.84 30.09
C GLU A 383 30.12 22.83 29.04
N LEU A 384 29.24 23.34 28.17
CA LEU A 384 29.59 24.31 27.15
C LEU A 384 29.55 25.74 27.70
N LYS A 385 30.56 26.54 27.33
CA LYS A 385 30.53 27.98 27.58
C LYS A 385 29.41 28.62 26.77
N ILE A 386 28.68 29.53 27.41
CA ILE A 386 27.54 30.25 26.81
C ILE A 386 27.87 30.89 25.45
N ARG A 387 29.09 31.43 25.29
CA ARG A 387 29.57 32.00 24.02
C ARG A 387 29.43 31.06 22.82
N TYR A 388 29.67 29.76 23.01
CA TYR A 388 29.57 28.78 21.91
C TYR A 388 28.11 28.54 21.52
N VAL A 389 27.21 28.51 22.52
CA VAL A 389 25.77 28.40 22.27
C VAL A 389 25.26 29.66 21.55
N SER A 390 25.71 30.85 21.96
CA SER A 390 25.37 32.11 21.31
C SER A 390 25.85 32.17 19.85
N ILE A 391 27.09 31.75 19.57
CA ILE A 391 27.61 31.69 18.19
C ILE A 391 26.75 30.77 17.33
N VAL A 392 26.44 29.56 17.81
CA VAL A 392 25.57 28.62 17.08
C VAL A 392 24.17 29.20 16.86
N TYR A 393 23.61 29.89 17.86
CA TYR A 393 22.34 30.58 17.72
C TYR A 393 22.37 31.63 16.58
N PHE A 394 23.35 32.54 16.58
CA PHE A 394 23.46 33.55 15.53
C PHE A 394 23.75 32.95 14.14
N LEU A 395 24.54 31.87 14.05
CA LEU A 395 24.76 31.16 12.79
C LEU A 395 23.45 30.57 12.21
N ASN A 396 22.61 29.97 13.07
CA ASN A 396 21.31 29.47 12.63
C ASN A 396 20.37 30.62 12.23
N LEU A 397 20.40 31.77 12.91
CA LEU A 397 19.64 32.96 12.50
C LEU A 397 20.04 33.47 11.12
N ILE A 398 21.35 33.52 10.83
CA ILE A 398 21.85 33.89 9.50
C ILE A 398 21.33 32.89 8.47
N PHE A 399 21.36 31.60 8.78
CA PHE A 399 20.89 30.57 7.86
C PHE A 399 19.38 30.64 7.58
N ILE A 400 18.57 30.91 8.62
CA ILE A 400 17.13 31.20 8.48
C ILE A 400 16.92 32.45 7.60
N GLY A 401 17.70 33.51 7.83
CA GLY A 401 17.66 34.73 7.02
C GLY A 401 17.98 34.46 5.55
N LEU A 402 19.00 33.64 5.27
CA LEU A 402 19.36 33.23 3.92
C LEU A 402 18.21 32.49 3.22
N LEU A 403 17.53 31.56 3.90
CA LEU A 403 16.35 30.89 3.33
C LEU A 403 15.23 31.87 2.98
N TYR A 404 15.02 32.87 3.84
CA TYR A 404 14.03 33.92 3.59
C TYR A 404 14.38 34.76 2.36
N PHE A 405 15.62 35.26 2.28
CA PHE A 405 16.07 36.12 1.18
C PHE A 405 16.20 35.39 -0.15
N LEU A 406 16.66 34.15 -0.13
CA LEU A 406 16.81 33.30 -1.32
C LEU A 406 15.48 32.66 -1.78
N LYS A 407 14.36 32.97 -1.12
CA LYS A 407 13.02 32.47 -1.45
C LYS A 407 12.98 30.95 -1.62
N TYR A 408 13.48 30.21 -0.62
CA TYR A 408 13.48 28.75 -0.66
C TYR A 408 12.05 28.20 -0.85
N GLY A 409 11.81 27.47 -1.95
CA GLY A 409 10.46 27.11 -2.39
C GLY A 409 9.78 26.02 -1.56
N ASN A 410 10.55 25.17 -0.87
CA ASN A 410 10.01 24.02 -0.14
C ASN A 410 9.58 24.32 1.32
N ILE A 411 9.43 25.60 1.66
CA ILE A 411 8.96 26.05 2.98
C ILE A 411 8.14 27.34 2.85
N ALA A 412 7.01 27.43 3.56
CA ALA A 412 6.22 28.65 3.59
C ALA A 412 6.93 29.77 4.38
N LYS A 413 6.74 31.04 3.99
CA LYS A 413 7.34 32.21 4.67
C LYS A 413 6.97 32.25 6.16
N GLN A 414 5.73 31.90 6.50
CA GLN A 414 5.24 31.84 7.88
C GLN A 414 5.99 30.78 8.69
N MET A 415 6.36 29.65 8.06
CA MET A 415 7.16 28.61 8.71
C MET A 415 8.62 29.03 8.87
N ILE A 416 9.21 29.79 7.94
CA ILE A 416 10.54 30.40 8.15
C ILE A 416 10.52 31.30 9.40
N LEU A 417 9.48 32.15 9.53
CA LEU A 417 9.31 33.00 10.71
C LEU A 417 9.11 32.17 11.99
N LEU A 418 8.34 31.07 11.94
CA LEU A 418 8.19 30.15 13.07
C LEU A 418 9.55 29.61 13.53
N ASN A 419 10.41 29.18 12.60
CA ASN A 419 11.75 28.70 12.95
C ASN A 419 12.59 29.79 13.63
N PHE A 420 12.52 31.04 13.17
CA PHE A 420 13.19 32.19 13.81
C PHE A 420 12.71 32.37 15.26
N VAL A 421 11.39 32.42 15.46
CA VAL A 421 10.77 32.65 16.78
C VAL A 421 11.09 31.51 17.74
N VAL A 422 10.85 30.26 17.31
CA VAL A 422 11.03 29.08 18.15
C VAL A 422 12.50 28.88 18.53
N LEU A 423 13.43 29.07 17.60
CA LEU A 423 14.87 29.03 17.89
C LEU A 423 15.28 30.09 18.92
N THR A 424 14.76 31.31 18.78
CA THR A 424 15.00 32.41 19.73
C THR A 424 14.46 32.07 21.11
N LEU A 425 13.24 31.53 21.20
CA LEU A 425 12.65 31.11 22.47
C LEU A 425 13.42 29.94 23.10
N TYR A 426 13.91 28.97 22.33
CA TYR A 426 14.79 27.92 22.85
C TYR A 426 16.08 28.49 23.44
N PHE A 427 16.69 29.47 22.77
CA PHE A 427 17.88 30.14 23.27
C PHE A 427 17.59 30.92 24.57
N VAL A 428 16.48 31.68 24.63
CA VAL A 428 16.06 32.39 25.85
C VAL A 428 15.79 31.42 27.00
N LEU A 429 15.08 30.32 26.77
CA LEU A 429 14.84 29.30 27.79
C LEU A 429 16.15 28.66 28.26
N TYR A 430 17.13 28.46 27.38
CA TYR A 430 18.46 28.00 27.75
C TYR A 430 19.17 29.01 28.68
N LEU A 431 19.13 30.31 28.36
CA LEU A 431 19.70 31.37 29.21
C LEU A 431 19.04 31.39 30.59
N ILE A 432 17.71 31.27 30.64
CA ILE A 432 16.96 31.23 31.89
C ILE A 432 17.37 30.00 32.72
N TYR A 433 17.44 28.84 32.07
CA TYR A 433 17.82 27.58 32.71
C TYR A 433 19.22 27.64 33.36
N GLN A 434 20.16 28.34 32.72
CA GLN A 434 21.52 28.49 33.23
C GLN A 434 21.59 29.48 34.40
N ASN A 435 20.93 30.63 34.29
CA ASN A 435 21.11 31.74 35.23
C ASN A 435 20.14 31.71 36.43
N PHE A 436 18.99 31.04 36.33
CA PHE A 436 17.95 31.06 37.38
C PHE A 436 17.66 29.65 37.94
N PRO A 437 18.45 29.15 38.90
CA PRO A 437 18.33 27.79 39.41
C PRO A 437 16.97 27.50 40.07
N ASN A 438 16.34 28.49 40.70
CA ASN A 438 15.08 28.35 41.44
C ASN A 438 13.88 28.00 40.54
N ILE A 439 13.94 28.36 39.25
CA ILE A 439 12.84 28.15 38.30
C ILE A 439 13.12 27.07 37.25
N LYS A 440 14.23 26.33 37.37
CA LYS A 440 14.65 25.29 36.39
C LYS A 440 13.54 24.30 36.03
N LYS A 441 12.74 23.87 37.01
CA LYS A 441 11.63 22.93 36.76
C LYS A 441 10.55 23.53 35.84
N TYR A 442 10.26 24.82 35.99
CA TYR A 442 9.29 25.53 35.15
C TYR A 442 9.88 25.78 33.75
N THR A 443 11.16 26.12 33.65
CA THR A 443 11.85 26.26 32.36
C THR A 443 11.83 24.98 31.54
N ILE A 444 11.97 23.81 32.17
CA ILE A 444 11.84 22.51 31.48
C ILE A 444 10.39 22.29 31.01
N GLY A 445 9.40 22.64 31.83
CA GLY A 445 7.99 22.59 31.43
C GLY A 445 7.70 23.47 30.21
N LEU A 446 8.17 24.72 30.22
CA LEU A 446 8.05 25.65 29.09
C LEU A 446 8.78 25.17 27.85
N PHE A 447 9.94 24.52 28.00
CA PHE A 447 10.69 23.93 26.90
C PHE A 447 9.89 22.80 26.22
N ILE A 448 9.23 21.95 27.01
CA ILE A 448 8.34 20.90 26.49
C ILE A 448 7.14 21.52 25.77
N ILE A 449 6.47 22.50 26.40
CA ILE A 449 5.31 23.17 25.81
C ILE A 449 5.68 23.85 24.49
N LEU A 450 6.82 24.55 24.44
CA LEU A 450 7.29 25.21 23.21
C LEU A 450 7.51 24.21 22.08
N THR A 451 8.11 23.05 22.35
CA THR A 451 8.29 22.00 21.34
C THR A 451 6.96 21.38 20.92
N MET A 452 6.03 21.18 21.85
CA MET A 452 4.67 20.72 21.51
C MET A 452 3.98 21.73 20.58
N SER A 453 4.06 23.03 20.89
CA SER A 453 3.51 24.10 20.05
C SER A 453 4.17 24.16 18.68
N GLU A 454 5.50 24.03 18.60
CA GLU A 454 6.23 23.95 17.33
C GLU A 454 5.69 22.83 16.43
N ILE A 455 5.54 21.62 16.99
CA ILE A 455 5.01 20.46 16.27
C ILE A 455 3.56 20.70 15.84
N ILE A 456 2.70 21.12 16.77
CA ILE A 456 1.27 21.33 16.49
C ILE A 456 1.10 22.37 15.38
N ILE A 457 1.78 23.52 15.45
CA ILE A 457 1.66 24.58 14.44
C ILE A 457 2.17 24.11 13.08
N SER A 458 3.35 23.50 13.04
CA SER A 458 3.98 23.12 11.77
C SER A 458 3.26 21.99 11.05
N ILE A 459 2.80 20.98 11.79
CA ILE A 459 2.02 19.88 11.20
C ILE A 459 0.68 20.41 10.68
N ASN A 460 -0.05 21.20 11.48
CA ASN A 460 -1.34 21.72 11.04
C ASN A 460 -1.26 22.67 9.84
N HIS A 461 -0.12 23.32 9.63
CA HIS A 461 0.08 24.15 8.46
C HIS A 461 0.23 23.33 7.17
N ASN A 462 0.92 22.19 7.24
CA ASN A 462 1.29 21.39 6.06
C ASN A 462 0.37 20.18 5.82
N TRP A 463 -0.40 19.80 6.83
CA TRP A 463 -1.36 18.72 6.73
C TRP A 463 -2.71 19.31 6.32
N SER A 464 -3.20 18.93 5.14
CA SER A 464 -4.55 19.25 4.69
C SER A 464 -5.33 17.95 4.60
N ILE A 465 -6.20 17.72 5.58
CA ILE A 465 -7.06 16.55 5.64
C ILE A 465 -8.49 17.01 5.36
N PHE A 466 -9.08 16.47 4.30
CA PHE A 466 -10.41 16.87 3.80
C PHE A 466 -11.25 15.66 3.38
N GLN A 467 -10.74 14.44 3.59
CA GLN A 467 -11.49 13.23 3.27
C GLN A 467 -12.51 12.96 4.36
N HIS A 468 -13.80 13.10 4.07
CA HIS A 468 -14.84 12.90 5.07
C HIS A 468 -15.09 11.41 5.28
N ILE A 469 -15.41 11.03 6.53
CA ILE A 469 -15.76 9.64 6.86
C ILE A 469 -17.04 9.21 6.12
N ASP A 470 -17.99 10.15 5.98
CA ASP A 470 -19.27 9.89 5.32
C ASP A 470 -19.09 9.52 3.84
N ASP A 471 -18.08 10.04 3.15
CA ASP A 471 -17.78 9.68 1.76
C ASP A 471 -17.50 8.17 1.61
N PHE A 472 -17.00 7.53 2.66
CA PHE A 472 -16.64 6.12 2.67
C PHE A 472 -17.74 5.19 3.21
N TYR A 473 -18.69 5.73 3.99
CA TYR A 473 -19.78 4.96 4.60
C TYR A 473 -21.18 5.29 4.08
N SER A 474 -21.34 6.34 3.27
CA SER A 474 -22.65 6.82 2.81
C SER A 474 -23.46 5.75 2.09
N ASP A 475 -22.81 4.92 1.27
CA ASP A 475 -23.42 3.81 0.55
C ASP A 475 -23.23 2.45 1.23
N TYR A 476 -22.55 2.41 2.39
CA TYR A 476 -22.07 1.16 2.98
C TYR A 476 -23.21 0.22 3.35
N TYR A 477 -24.14 0.68 4.20
CA TYR A 477 -25.26 -0.15 4.64
C TYR A 477 -26.24 -0.48 3.53
N LYS A 478 -26.46 0.48 2.60
CA LYS A 478 -27.32 0.26 1.44
C LYS A 478 -26.77 -0.88 0.58
N THR A 479 -25.46 -0.86 0.34
CA THR A 479 -24.75 -1.92 -0.39
C THR A 479 -24.72 -3.23 0.40
N GLU A 480 -24.46 -3.17 1.72
CA GLU A 480 -24.46 -4.34 2.60
C GLU A 480 -25.81 -5.06 2.60
N ASN A 481 -26.93 -4.32 2.69
CA ASN A 481 -28.29 -4.88 2.62
C ASN A 481 -28.53 -5.61 1.29
N ALA A 482 -28.13 -5.01 0.16
CA ALA A 482 -28.25 -5.66 -1.15
C ALA A 482 -27.39 -6.93 -1.25
N LEU A 483 -26.17 -6.90 -0.70
CA LEU A 483 -25.27 -8.07 -0.65
C LEU A 483 -25.84 -9.18 0.25
N GLU A 484 -26.43 -8.83 1.38
CA GLU A 484 -27.10 -9.77 2.28
C GLU A 484 -28.32 -10.40 1.61
N TYR A 485 -29.15 -9.60 0.91
CA TYR A 485 -30.26 -10.11 0.13
C TYR A 485 -29.80 -11.13 -0.92
N VAL A 486 -28.75 -10.81 -1.68
CA VAL A 486 -28.18 -11.75 -2.66
C VAL A 486 -27.70 -13.03 -1.96
N LYS A 487 -27.00 -12.91 -0.84
CA LYS A 487 -26.46 -14.04 -0.07
C LYS A 487 -27.55 -14.97 0.48
N LEU A 488 -28.66 -14.42 0.97
CA LEU A 488 -29.78 -15.20 1.53
C LEU A 488 -30.58 -15.94 0.46
N ASN A 489 -30.62 -15.40 -0.77
CA ASN A 489 -31.41 -15.95 -1.87
C ASN A 489 -30.58 -16.75 -2.90
N GLU A 490 -29.25 -16.78 -2.74
CA GLU A 490 -28.37 -17.53 -3.63
C GLU A 490 -28.19 -18.98 -3.16
N SER A 491 -28.40 -19.91 -4.09
CA SER A 491 -28.28 -21.36 -3.85
C SER A 491 -26.85 -21.89 -4.10
N SER A 492 -26.08 -21.20 -4.94
CA SER A 492 -24.70 -21.55 -5.26
C SER A 492 -23.77 -21.22 -4.09
N LYS A 493 -22.92 -22.18 -3.71
CA LYS A 493 -21.90 -21.99 -2.65
C LYS A 493 -20.83 -20.94 -3.01
N MET A 494 -20.65 -20.65 -4.30
CA MET A 494 -19.66 -19.70 -4.80
C MET A 494 -20.18 -18.97 -6.03
N TYR A 495 -20.13 -17.65 -5.98
CA TYR A 495 -20.54 -16.71 -7.04
C TYR A 495 -19.76 -15.41 -6.83
N ARG A 496 -19.60 -14.60 -7.89
CA ARG A 496 -19.00 -13.26 -7.75
C ARG A 496 -20.02 -12.16 -7.98
N ILE A 497 -19.76 -11.05 -7.29
CA ILE A 497 -20.46 -9.79 -7.41
C ILE A 497 -19.43 -8.73 -7.83
N GLU A 498 -19.82 -7.76 -8.63
CA GLU A 498 -19.00 -6.56 -8.90
C GLU A 498 -19.84 -5.28 -8.84
N ARG A 499 -19.18 -4.13 -8.78
CA ARG A 499 -19.85 -2.83 -8.90
C ARG A 499 -19.44 -2.14 -10.20
N THR A 500 -20.40 -1.58 -10.94
CA THR A 500 -20.09 -0.82 -12.17
C THR A 500 -19.47 0.56 -11.86
N GLN A 501 -19.72 1.05 -10.65
CA GLN A 501 -19.10 2.23 -10.06
C GLN A 501 -18.39 1.83 -8.76
N ILE A 502 -17.08 2.03 -8.72
CA ILE A 502 -16.24 1.65 -7.58
C ILE A 502 -16.11 2.82 -6.62
N LEU A 503 -16.09 2.54 -5.31
CA LEU A 503 -15.65 3.49 -4.29
C LEU A 503 -14.12 3.49 -4.22
N THR A 504 -13.53 2.29 -4.19
CA THR A 504 -12.11 2.03 -4.09
C THR A 504 -11.67 0.98 -5.11
N PHE A 505 -10.36 0.86 -5.36
CA PHE A 505 -9.84 -0.23 -6.19
C PHE A 505 -9.80 -1.58 -5.45
N ASN A 506 -10.39 -1.71 -4.25
CA ASN A 506 -10.55 -2.98 -3.53
C ASN A 506 -11.93 -3.05 -2.85
N ASP A 507 -12.99 -2.62 -3.56
CA ASP A 507 -14.37 -2.75 -3.06
C ASP A 507 -14.74 -4.15 -2.58
N PRO A 508 -14.35 -5.26 -3.24
CA PRO A 508 -14.71 -6.58 -2.75
C PRO A 508 -14.13 -6.86 -1.33
N SER A 509 -12.95 -6.32 -0.98
CA SER A 509 -12.41 -6.36 0.38
C SER A 509 -13.19 -5.50 1.37
N TRP A 510 -13.63 -4.31 0.95
CA TRP A 510 -14.34 -3.37 1.83
C TRP A 510 -15.77 -3.80 2.13
N TYR A 511 -16.50 -4.29 1.14
CA TYR A 511 -17.89 -4.76 1.29
C TYR A 511 -18.00 -6.27 1.54
N ASN A 512 -16.87 -6.98 1.64
CA ASN A 512 -16.80 -8.40 1.99
C ASN A 512 -17.61 -9.31 1.03
N TYR A 513 -17.44 -9.11 -0.27
CA TYR A 513 -17.97 -10.00 -1.32
C TYR A 513 -16.85 -10.59 -2.16
N TYR A 514 -17.14 -11.64 -2.93
CA TYR A 514 -16.17 -12.24 -3.85
C TYR A 514 -16.19 -11.53 -5.20
N GLY A 515 -15.03 -11.07 -5.66
CA GLY A 515 -14.89 -10.21 -6.83
C GLY A 515 -13.51 -10.26 -7.46
N GLN A 516 -13.39 -9.60 -8.60
CA GLN A 516 -12.17 -9.37 -9.35
C GLN A 516 -11.47 -8.04 -9.03
N THR A 517 -12.20 -6.98 -8.70
CA THR A 517 -11.62 -5.63 -8.55
C THR A 517 -10.47 -5.64 -7.54
N THR A 518 -9.28 -5.17 -7.94
CA THR A 518 -8.11 -5.17 -7.07
C THR A 518 -7.09 -4.08 -7.38
N PHE A 519 -6.43 -3.61 -6.32
CA PHE A 519 -5.16 -2.89 -6.36
C PHE A 519 -4.28 -3.34 -5.21
N SER A 520 -3.20 -4.05 -5.53
CA SER A 520 -2.25 -4.51 -4.52
C SER A 520 -0.92 -4.82 -5.18
N SER A 521 0.20 -4.35 -4.62
CA SER A 521 1.54 -4.76 -5.09
C SER A 521 1.80 -6.27 -5.00
N MET A 522 0.93 -7.03 -4.33
CA MET A 522 1.00 -8.49 -4.25
C MET A 522 0.10 -9.21 -5.27
N ALA A 523 -0.65 -8.49 -6.10
CA ALA A 523 -1.48 -9.05 -7.16
C ALA A 523 -0.62 -9.79 -8.21
N TYR A 524 -1.22 -10.77 -8.89
CA TYR A 524 -0.54 -11.46 -9.98
C TYR A 524 -0.44 -10.57 -11.21
N GLU A 525 0.78 -10.28 -11.65
CA GLU A 525 1.04 -9.46 -12.85
C GLU A 525 0.40 -10.06 -14.10
N ASN A 526 0.49 -11.38 -14.30
CA ASN A 526 -0.15 -12.06 -15.42
C ASN A 526 -1.69 -11.89 -15.44
N MET A 527 -2.33 -11.79 -14.26
CA MET A 527 -3.75 -11.49 -14.20
C MET A 527 -4.02 -10.05 -14.64
N ALA A 528 -3.23 -9.08 -14.18
CA ALA A 528 -3.36 -7.68 -14.62
C ALA A 528 -3.21 -7.55 -16.16
N HIS A 529 -2.27 -8.30 -16.76
CA HIS A 529 -2.13 -8.35 -18.22
C HIS A 529 -3.34 -8.97 -18.91
N LEU A 530 -3.81 -10.14 -18.45
CA LEU A 530 -4.97 -10.81 -19.06
C LEU A 530 -6.23 -9.94 -18.97
N GLN A 531 -6.46 -9.32 -17.80
CA GLN A 531 -7.58 -8.42 -17.55
C GLN A 531 -7.55 -7.22 -18.50
N ASN A 532 -6.38 -6.59 -18.66
CA ASN A 532 -6.22 -5.50 -19.63
C ASN A 532 -6.47 -5.95 -21.07
N LYS A 533 -5.98 -7.14 -21.46
CA LYS A 533 -6.24 -7.74 -22.78
C LYS A 533 -7.71 -8.04 -23.03
N LEU A 534 -8.50 -8.23 -21.98
CA LEU A 534 -9.95 -8.40 -22.03
C LEU A 534 -10.73 -7.09 -21.86
N ALA A 535 -10.05 -5.95 -21.95
CA ALA A 535 -10.58 -4.59 -21.78
C ALA A 535 -11.12 -4.26 -20.39
N MET A 536 -10.60 -4.91 -19.34
CA MET A 536 -10.72 -4.33 -18.00
C MET A 536 -9.72 -3.20 -17.82
N PRO A 537 -10.16 -2.04 -17.32
CA PRO A 537 -9.26 -0.94 -17.01
C PRO A 537 -8.31 -1.32 -15.87
N GLY A 538 -7.05 -0.91 -15.97
CA GLY A 538 -5.99 -1.24 -15.02
C GLY A 538 -4.59 -1.03 -15.60
N ASN A 539 -3.59 -0.94 -14.71
CA ASN A 539 -2.24 -0.50 -15.08
C ASN A 539 -1.31 -1.60 -15.64
N LYS A 540 -1.83 -2.82 -15.85
CA LYS A 540 -1.08 -4.01 -16.32
C LYS A 540 0.04 -4.49 -15.39
N ILE A 541 0.09 -3.98 -14.16
CA ILE A 541 1.14 -4.27 -13.20
C ILE A 541 0.53 -4.92 -11.97
N ASN A 542 -0.37 -4.21 -11.29
CA ASN A 542 -0.85 -4.59 -9.97
C ASN A 542 -2.28 -4.11 -9.67
N SER A 543 -2.99 -3.58 -10.66
CA SER A 543 -4.39 -3.17 -10.53
C SER A 543 -5.22 -3.49 -11.77
N TYR A 544 -6.51 -3.79 -11.51
CA TYR A 544 -7.58 -3.84 -12.49
C TYR A 544 -8.92 -3.76 -11.75
N TYR A 545 -9.93 -3.14 -12.37
CA TYR A 545 -11.24 -2.95 -11.74
C TYR A 545 -12.38 -3.21 -12.71
N TYR A 546 -13.52 -3.62 -12.19
CA TYR A 546 -14.68 -3.93 -13.01
C TYR A 546 -15.27 -2.67 -13.63
N LYS A 547 -15.47 -2.75 -14.94
CA LYS A 547 -16.45 -1.97 -15.70
C LYS A 547 -17.30 -2.98 -16.46
N GLN A 548 -18.59 -2.67 -16.65
CA GLN A 548 -19.46 -3.59 -17.35
C GLN A 548 -18.86 -3.92 -18.73
N ASN A 549 -18.61 -5.21 -18.96
CA ASN A 549 -18.05 -5.76 -20.18
C ASN A 549 -19.16 -6.50 -20.96
N THR A 550 -18.78 -7.43 -21.84
CA THR A 550 -19.73 -8.30 -22.50
C THR A 550 -20.21 -9.42 -21.55
N PRO A 551 -21.40 -9.99 -21.79
CA PRO A 551 -21.87 -11.22 -21.18
C PRO A 551 -20.90 -12.42 -21.25
N ILE A 552 -20.03 -12.47 -22.28
CA ILE A 552 -19.01 -13.52 -22.40
C ILE A 552 -17.97 -13.36 -21.27
N TYR A 553 -17.51 -12.13 -21.03
CA TYR A 553 -16.58 -11.83 -19.95
C TYR A 553 -17.15 -12.22 -18.58
N ASP A 554 -18.41 -11.84 -18.31
CA ASP A 554 -19.05 -12.15 -17.03
C ASP A 554 -19.22 -13.66 -16.83
N LEU A 555 -19.53 -14.40 -17.90
CA LEU A 555 -19.57 -15.87 -17.90
C LEU A 555 -18.18 -16.45 -17.59
N MET A 556 -17.13 -15.97 -18.27
CA MET A 556 -15.75 -16.42 -18.06
C MET A 556 -15.32 -16.33 -16.60
N PHE A 557 -15.64 -15.22 -15.92
CA PHE A 557 -15.14 -14.95 -14.57
C PHE A 557 -16.15 -15.23 -13.45
N ASN A 558 -17.26 -15.89 -13.76
CA ASN A 558 -18.33 -16.18 -12.80
C ASN A 558 -18.87 -14.91 -12.11
N ILE A 559 -18.95 -13.80 -12.86
CA ILE A 559 -19.65 -12.59 -12.41
C ILE A 559 -21.14 -12.88 -12.56
N LYS A 560 -21.78 -13.23 -11.45
CA LYS A 560 -23.19 -13.63 -11.44
C LYS A 560 -24.11 -12.45 -11.15
N TYR A 561 -23.64 -11.50 -10.36
CA TYR A 561 -24.35 -10.28 -10.05
C TYR A 561 -23.45 -9.07 -10.27
N PHE A 562 -24.06 -7.94 -10.58
CA PHE A 562 -23.39 -6.66 -10.37
C PHE A 562 -24.36 -5.62 -9.81
N ILE A 563 -23.79 -4.68 -9.07
CA ILE A 563 -24.48 -3.54 -8.48
C ILE A 563 -24.26 -2.33 -9.39
N GLY A 564 -25.36 -1.71 -9.81
CA GLY A 564 -25.41 -0.57 -10.72
C GLY A 564 -26.17 -0.87 -12.01
N ASP A 565 -26.21 0.11 -12.92
CA ASP A 565 -27.06 0.05 -14.11
C ASP A 565 -26.47 -0.76 -15.27
N THR A 566 -27.35 -1.20 -16.17
CA THR A 566 -26.96 -1.83 -17.44
C THR A 566 -27.91 -1.51 -18.59
N TRP A 567 -27.34 -1.44 -19.79
CA TRP A 567 -28.08 -1.37 -21.06
C TRP A 567 -28.48 -2.75 -21.61
N ASP A 568 -28.04 -3.84 -20.98
CA ASP A 568 -28.25 -5.20 -21.46
C ASP A 568 -29.36 -5.93 -20.69
N ILE A 569 -30.60 -5.53 -20.94
CA ILE A 569 -31.78 -6.15 -20.29
C ILE A 569 -32.15 -7.54 -20.86
N LYS A 570 -31.47 -8.02 -21.90
CA LYS A 570 -31.75 -9.35 -22.46
C LYS A 570 -31.03 -10.43 -21.66
N ARG A 571 -29.73 -10.21 -21.39
CA ARG A 571 -28.86 -11.21 -20.74
C ARG A 571 -28.74 -11.00 -19.22
N TYR A 572 -29.18 -9.84 -18.74
CA TYR A 572 -29.27 -9.55 -17.31
C TYR A 572 -30.71 -9.23 -16.92
N GLU A 573 -31.12 -9.72 -15.76
CA GLU A 573 -32.43 -9.45 -15.18
C GLU A 573 -32.31 -8.66 -13.88
N LEU A 574 -33.26 -7.76 -13.65
CA LEU A 574 -33.36 -7.04 -12.39
C LEU A 574 -33.61 -8.04 -11.26
N TYR A 575 -32.74 -8.01 -10.25
CA TYR A 575 -32.77 -8.96 -9.13
C TYR A 575 -33.10 -8.29 -7.80
N TYR A 576 -32.63 -7.06 -7.60
CA TYR A 576 -32.89 -6.25 -6.41
C TYR A 576 -32.95 -4.77 -6.80
N ASN A 577 -33.86 -4.01 -6.19
CA ASN A 577 -34.02 -2.58 -6.39
C ASN A 577 -34.64 -1.92 -5.15
N GLU A 578 -33.81 -1.57 -4.18
CA GLU A 578 -34.22 -0.83 -2.97
C GLU A 578 -33.08 0.10 -2.53
N ASP A 579 -33.40 1.14 -1.76
CA ASP A 579 -32.43 2.09 -1.16
C ASP A 579 -31.47 2.77 -2.16
N ASP A 580 -31.91 3.01 -3.40
CA ASP A 580 -31.08 3.51 -4.52
C ASP A 580 -29.95 2.55 -4.95
N VAL A 581 -30.06 1.27 -4.59
CA VAL A 581 -29.13 0.20 -4.97
C VAL A 581 -29.85 -0.78 -5.88
N ILE A 582 -29.34 -0.89 -7.11
CA ILE A 582 -29.87 -1.77 -8.13
C ILE A 582 -28.90 -2.93 -8.32
N VAL A 583 -29.41 -4.16 -8.29
CA VAL A 583 -28.62 -5.37 -8.58
C VAL A 583 -29.22 -6.09 -9.77
N PHE A 584 -28.37 -6.39 -10.75
CA PHE A 584 -28.72 -7.26 -11.87
C PHE A 584 -28.09 -8.62 -11.72
N LYS A 585 -28.79 -9.64 -12.20
CA LYS A 585 -28.34 -11.03 -12.26
C LYS A 585 -28.08 -11.45 -13.69
N ASN A 586 -26.90 -12.03 -13.94
CA ASN A 586 -26.55 -12.65 -15.21
C ASN A 586 -27.29 -13.98 -15.38
N LYS A 587 -28.05 -14.12 -16.47
CA LYS A 587 -28.79 -15.34 -16.80
C LYS A 587 -27.88 -16.51 -17.23
N TYR A 588 -26.66 -16.20 -17.67
CA TYR A 588 -25.73 -17.13 -18.30
C TYR A 588 -24.43 -17.25 -17.49
N ASN A 589 -24.50 -17.94 -16.35
CA ASN A 589 -23.36 -18.11 -15.45
C ASN A 589 -22.95 -19.59 -15.34
N ALA A 590 -21.74 -19.93 -15.78
CA ALA A 590 -21.21 -21.30 -15.77
C ALA A 590 -20.49 -21.69 -14.46
N GLY A 591 -20.57 -20.84 -13.42
CA GLY A 591 -19.90 -21.06 -12.15
C GLY A 591 -18.37 -20.91 -12.22
N LEU A 592 -17.70 -21.26 -11.12
CA LEU A 592 -16.26 -21.08 -10.95
C LEU A 592 -15.41 -21.97 -11.89
N MET A 593 -15.94 -23.15 -12.22
CA MET A 593 -15.27 -24.19 -13.00
C MET A 593 -16.28 -24.87 -13.95
N PHE A 594 -15.90 -25.02 -15.21
CA PHE A 594 -16.73 -25.69 -16.22
C PHE A 594 -15.86 -26.36 -17.29
N ALA A 595 -16.39 -27.43 -17.89
CA ALA A 595 -15.69 -28.19 -18.91
C ALA A 595 -15.89 -27.58 -20.30
N ILE A 596 -14.80 -27.48 -21.05
CA ILE A 596 -14.73 -26.84 -22.37
C ILE A 596 -13.95 -27.70 -23.36
N ASN A 597 -14.07 -27.39 -24.65
CA ASN A 597 -13.37 -28.11 -25.70
C ASN A 597 -11.83 -27.92 -25.60
N ASN A 598 -11.08 -28.96 -25.98
CA ASN A 598 -9.63 -28.98 -26.13
C ASN A 598 -9.10 -27.87 -27.06
N ASP A 599 -9.90 -27.38 -28.00
CA ASP A 599 -9.54 -26.27 -28.88
C ASP A 599 -9.13 -25.00 -28.13
N ILE A 600 -9.57 -24.83 -26.87
CA ILE A 600 -9.15 -23.73 -25.99
C ILE A 600 -7.63 -23.63 -25.82
N LYS A 601 -6.89 -24.74 -25.96
CA LYS A 601 -5.42 -24.74 -25.91
C LYS A 601 -4.80 -23.85 -27.01
N SER A 602 -5.57 -23.51 -28.05
CA SER A 602 -5.23 -22.59 -29.14
C SER A 602 -5.83 -21.18 -29.00
N TRP A 603 -6.41 -20.82 -27.85
CA TRP A 603 -7.02 -19.51 -27.61
C TRP A 603 -6.05 -18.36 -27.88
N ASN A 604 -6.41 -17.47 -28.81
CA ASN A 604 -5.63 -16.31 -29.19
C ASN A 604 -5.95 -15.10 -28.31
N TYR A 605 -5.36 -15.07 -27.12
CA TYR A 605 -5.46 -13.95 -26.17
C TYR A 605 -4.44 -12.82 -26.41
N ASN A 606 -3.58 -12.95 -27.44
CA ASN A 606 -2.52 -11.98 -27.73
C ASN A 606 -2.94 -10.86 -28.70
N SER A 607 -4.14 -10.96 -29.29
CA SER A 607 -4.70 -9.90 -30.14
C SER A 607 -4.74 -8.54 -29.43
N ASP A 608 -4.78 -7.45 -30.21
CA ASP A 608 -5.02 -6.10 -29.69
C ASP A 608 -6.50 -5.73 -29.65
N ASP A 609 -7.36 -6.59 -30.22
CA ASP A 609 -8.81 -6.46 -30.17
C ASP A 609 -9.38 -7.30 -28.99
N PRO A 610 -9.79 -6.66 -27.88
CA PRO A 610 -10.32 -7.38 -26.72
C PRO A 610 -11.66 -8.10 -27.00
N LEU A 611 -12.45 -7.59 -27.94
CA LEU A 611 -13.72 -8.20 -28.34
C LEU A 611 -13.45 -9.44 -29.20
N PHE A 612 -12.43 -9.41 -30.07
CA PHE A 612 -11.95 -10.61 -30.74
C PHE A 612 -11.43 -11.66 -29.75
N ILE A 613 -10.68 -11.26 -28.71
CA ILE A 613 -10.18 -12.21 -27.71
C ILE A 613 -11.34 -12.94 -27.02
N GLN A 614 -12.39 -12.21 -26.65
CA GLN A 614 -13.59 -12.79 -26.04
C GLN A 614 -14.37 -13.68 -27.04
N LYS A 615 -14.46 -13.25 -28.31
CA LYS A 615 -15.05 -14.06 -29.39
C LYS A 615 -14.31 -15.40 -29.52
N ASP A 616 -12.99 -15.36 -29.71
CA ASP A 616 -12.15 -16.54 -29.91
C ASP A 616 -12.22 -17.47 -28.69
N PHE A 617 -12.26 -16.93 -27.47
CA PHE A 617 -12.51 -17.72 -26.26
C PHE A 617 -13.82 -18.52 -26.39
N MET A 618 -14.93 -17.85 -26.71
CA MET A 618 -16.24 -18.49 -26.76
C MET A 618 -16.31 -19.56 -27.84
N GLU A 619 -15.76 -19.29 -29.02
CA GLU A 619 -15.72 -20.23 -30.14
C GLU A 619 -14.86 -21.46 -29.81
N LYS A 620 -13.69 -21.26 -29.19
CA LYS A 620 -12.79 -22.37 -28.80
C LYS A 620 -13.30 -23.16 -27.60
N ALA A 621 -14.02 -22.52 -26.69
CA ALA A 621 -14.58 -23.17 -25.50
C ALA A 621 -15.80 -24.04 -25.84
N SER A 622 -16.67 -23.56 -26.74
CA SER A 622 -17.96 -24.20 -27.06
C SER A 622 -18.01 -24.92 -28.42
N SER A 623 -17.06 -24.65 -29.32
CA SER A 623 -17.10 -25.04 -30.74
C SER A 623 -18.29 -24.46 -31.53
N ILE A 624 -18.97 -23.44 -30.99
CA ILE A 624 -20.04 -22.72 -31.67
C ILE A 624 -19.48 -21.39 -32.21
N PRO A 625 -19.48 -21.18 -33.54
CA PRO A 625 -18.91 -19.98 -34.14
C PRO A 625 -19.81 -18.76 -33.96
N GLU A 626 -19.24 -17.56 -34.13
CA GLU A 626 -19.99 -16.30 -34.31
C GLU A 626 -20.93 -15.91 -33.15
N SER A 627 -20.62 -16.30 -31.91
CA SER A 627 -21.35 -15.81 -30.71
C SER A 627 -21.24 -14.29 -30.52
N LEU A 628 -20.09 -13.73 -30.91
CA LEU A 628 -19.85 -12.30 -31.01
C LEU A 628 -19.45 -11.95 -32.46
N VAL A 629 -20.17 -11.02 -33.07
CA VAL A 629 -20.06 -10.70 -34.49
C VAL A 629 -19.59 -9.26 -34.68
N LYS A 630 -18.61 -9.07 -35.56
CA LYS A 630 -18.11 -7.74 -35.91
C LYS A 630 -19.18 -6.97 -36.67
N LEU A 631 -19.47 -5.76 -36.22
CA LEU A 631 -20.39 -4.85 -36.90
C LEU A 631 -19.74 -4.30 -38.17
N VAL A 632 -20.54 -4.23 -39.24
CA VAL A 632 -20.17 -3.57 -40.49
C VAL A 632 -21.05 -2.33 -40.63
N PRO A 633 -20.47 -1.11 -40.65
CA PRO A 633 -21.26 0.10 -40.82
C PRO A 633 -21.91 0.13 -42.21
N ASN A 634 -23.17 0.55 -42.26
CA ASN A 634 -23.91 0.72 -43.51
C ASN A 634 -23.45 1.97 -44.27
N LYS A 635 -22.98 2.99 -43.54
CA LYS A 635 -22.49 4.24 -44.10
C LYS A 635 -21.33 4.75 -43.24
N ILE A 636 -20.30 5.29 -43.89
CA ILE A 636 -19.16 5.95 -43.25
C ILE A 636 -19.04 7.33 -43.89
N GLU A 637 -19.11 8.38 -43.08
CA GLU A 637 -19.08 9.77 -43.55
C GLU A 637 -18.03 10.56 -42.78
N LYS A 638 -17.23 11.36 -43.48
CA LYS A 638 -16.33 12.32 -42.84
C LYS A 638 -17.12 13.57 -42.49
N VAL A 639 -17.19 13.89 -41.21
CA VAL A 639 -17.90 15.08 -40.69
C VAL A 639 -16.95 16.26 -40.57
N TYR A 640 -15.68 15.99 -40.27
CA TYR A 640 -14.62 16.99 -40.19
C TYR A 640 -13.30 16.39 -40.73
N ASP A 641 -12.54 17.12 -41.55
CA ASP A 641 -11.36 16.62 -42.27
C ASP A 641 -10.37 17.78 -42.55
N TYR A 642 -9.52 18.16 -41.57
CA TYR A 642 -8.51 19.23 -41.74
C TYR A 642 -7.07 18.93 -41.24
N ALA A 643 -6.78 19.12 -39.93
CA ALA A 643 -5.52 18.70 -39.27
C ALA A 643 -5.69 17.45 -38.38
N LYS A 644 -6.95 17.12 -38.07
CA LYS A 644 -7.44 15.88 -37.47
C LYS A 644 -8.82 15.57 -38.07
N LYS A 645 -9.38 14.35 -37.90
CA LYS A 645 -10.63 13.94 -38.58
C LYS A 645 -11.69 13.41 -37.63
N VAL A 646 -12.96 13.72 -37.90
CA VAL A 646 -14.12 13.12 -37.23
C VAL A 646 -14.93 12.34 -38.25
N ILE A 647 -15.15 11.05 -37.98
CA ILE A 647 -15.87 10.14 -38.86
C ILE A 647 -17.14 9.67 -38.18
N LYS A 648 -18.26 9.76 -38.90
CA LYS A 648 -19.57 9.22 -38.53
C LYS A 648 -19.74 7.83 -39.12
N TYR A 649 -19.98 6.86 -38.25
CA TYR A 649 -20.30 5.47 -38.59
C TYR A 649 -21.78 5.23 -38.34
N THR A 650 -22.51 4.88 -39.39
CA THR A 650 -23.95 4.61 -39.32
C THR A 650 -24.22 3.12 -39.40
N TYR A 651 -24.98 2.61 -38.43
CA TYR A 651 -25.42 1.23 -38.34
C TYR A 651 -26.94 1.17 -38.48
N LYS A 652 -27.47 0.18 -39.21
CA LYS A 652 -28.92 -0.01 -39.40
C LYS A 652 -29.36 -1.36 -38.86
N ASN A 653 -30.55 -1.38 -38.26
CA ASN A 653 -31.23 -2.59 -37.78
C ASN A 653 -30.42 -3.43 -36.78
N VAL A 654 -29.55 -2.81 -35.97
CA VAL A 654 -28.87 -3.50 -34.87
C VAL A 654 -29.86 -3.66 -33.71
N LYS A 655 -30.53 -4.81 -33.64
CA LYS A 655 -31.59 -5.08 -32.63
C LYS A 655 -31.05 -5.57 -31.28
N ASP A 656 -29.80 -5.26 -30.98
CA ASP A 656 -29.10 -5.72 -29.78
C ASP A 656 -28.03 -4.74 -29.31
N ASN A 657 -27.41 -5.05 -28.17
CA ASN A 657 -26.30 -4.29 -27.61
C ASN A 657 -25.12 -4.23 -28.59
N MET A 658 -24.50 -3.05 -28.63
CA MET A 658 -23.30 -2.78 -29.39
C MET A 658 -22.16 -2.49 -28.42
N TYR A 659 -21.00 -3.08 -28.72
CA TYR A 659 -19.81 -2.98 -27.91
C TYR A 659 -18.70 -2.32 -28.71
N PHE A 660 -18.16 -1.23 -28.17
CA PHE A 660 -17.09 -0.46 -28.79
C PHE A 660 -15.88 -0.39 -27.88
N TYR A 661 -14.69 -0.34 -28.48
CA TYR A 661 -13.43 -0.21 -27.74
C TYR A 661 -12.47 0.71 -28.49
N ILE A 662 -11.76 1.57 -27.76
CA ILE A 662 -10.74 2.47 -28.30
C ILE A 662 -9.46 1.66 -28.52
N ASN A 663 -9.48 0.87 -29.59
CA ASN A 663 -8.46 -0.11 -29.97
C ASN A 663 -7.17 0.50 -30.58
N SER A 664 -7.16 1.80 -30.84
CA SER A 664 -6.07 2.47 -31.55
C SER A 664 -5.54 3.67 -30.76
N PRO A 665 -4.22 3.96 -30.80
CA PRO A 665 -3.68 5.23 -30.33
C PRO A 665 -4.11 6.40 -31.23
N ASP A 666 -4.60 6.12 -32.45
CA ASP A 666 -5.03 7.16 -33.38
C ASP A 666 -6.44 7.71 -33.05
N ILE A 667 -7.19 7.08 -32.14
CA ILE A 667 -8.54 7.50 -31.74
C ILE A 667 -8.45 8.34 -30.45
N ASP A 668 -8.86 9.61 -30.53
CA ASP A 668 -8.89 10.55 -29.42
C ASP A 668 -10.18 10.41 -28.60
N PHE A 669 -11.33 10.22 -29.26
CA PHE A 669 -12.64 10.11 -28.62
C PHE A 669 -13.66 9.30 -29.44
N ILE A 670 -14.71 8.83 -28.76
CA ILE A 670 -15.91 8.24 -29.35
C ILE A 670 -17.14 8.94 -28.76
N ILE A 671 -18.11 9.32 -29.59
CA ILE A 671 -19.42 9.84 -29.14
C ILE A 671 -20.47 8.76 -29.36
N VAL A 672 -21.14 8.37 -28.27
CA VAL A 672 -22.20 7.36 -28.22
C VAL A 672 -23.35 7.92 -27.38
N ASN A 673 -24.58 7.93 -27.90
CA ASN A 673 -25.76 8.52 -27.23
C ASN A 673 -25.49 9.95 -26.71
N ASP A 674 -24.94 10.81 -27.58
CA ASP A 674 -24.60 12.20 -27.25
C ASP A 674 -23.64 12.35 -26.05
N THR A 675 -23.01 11.26 -25.63
CA THR A 675 -21.99 11.21 -24.59
C THR A 675 -20.63 11.03 -25.25
N MET A 676 -19.71 11.95 -24.98
CA MET A 676 -18.34 11.84 -25.43
C MET A 676 -17.50 11.04 -24.43
N TYR A 677 -16.87 9.97 -24.92
CA TYR A 677 -15.89 9.17 -24.22
C TYR A 677 -14.49 9.51 -24.74
N PHE A 678 -13.61 10.04 -23.88
CA PHE A 678 -12.29 10.52 -24.26
C PHE A 678 -11.26 10.31 -23.14
N MET A 679 -9.97 10.32 -23.48
CA MET A 679 -8.89 10.40 -22.47
C MET A 679 -8.58 11.87 -22.15
N GLU A 680 -8.20 12.19 -20.90
CA GLU A 680 -8.12 13.57 -20.36
C GLU A 680 -7.40 14.60 -21.27
N ASP A 681 -6.39 14.18 -22.04
CA ASP A 681 -5.56 15.04 -22.89
C ASP A 681 -6.23 15.55 -24.19
N PHE A 682 -7.50 15.21 -24.46
CA PHE A 682 -8.11 15.40 -25.79
C PHE A 682 -9.32 16.34 -25.88
N ILE A 683 -9.73 17.01 -24.78
CA ILE A 683 -10.98 17.81 -24.78
C ILE A 683 -10.92 19.09 -25.65
N ASP A 684 -9.75 19.72 -25.76
CA ASP A 684 -9.60 20.97 -26.51
C ASP A 684 -9.79 20.77 -28.01
N TYR A 685 -9.48 19.58 -28.52
CA TYR A 685 -9.67 19.24 -29.94
C TYR A 685 -11.14 19.13 -30.33
N TYR A 686 -12.00 18.60 -29.46
CA TYR A 686 -13.43 18.46 -29.77
C TYR A 686 -14.09 19.82 -30.03
N LYS A 687 -13.81 20.80 -29.16
CA LYS A 687 -14.41 22.14 -29.24
C LYS A 687 -14.15 22.85 -30.57
N GLU A 688 -13.05 22.54 -31.25
CA GLU A 688 -12.71 23.08 -32.56
C GLU A 688 -13.38 22.34 -33.73
N ALA A 689 -13.78 21.08 -33.53
CA ALA A 689 -14.28 20.19 -34.58
C ALA A 689 -15.83 20.02 -34.61
N SER A 690 -16.56 20.61 -33.66
CA SER A 690 -17.96 20.27 -33.38
C SER A 690 -18.94 21.46 -33.30
N GLU A 691 -18.95 22.34 -34.29
CA GLU A 691 -20.05 23.33 -34.39
C GLU A 691 -21.41 22.65 -34.68
N ASP A 692 -21.42 21.43 -35.27
CA ASP A 692 -22.62 20.71 -35.72
C ASP A 692 -22.89 19.35 -35.01
N ILE A 693 -22.15 19.00 -33.95
CA ILE A 693 -22.36 17.75 -33.19
C ILE A 693 -22.82 18.10 -31.77
N GLU A 694 -24.03 17.70 -31.41
CA GLU A 694 -24.54 17.88 -30.05
C GLU A 694 -23.93 16.81 -29.12
N VAL A 695 -23.28 17.25 -28.04
CA VAL A 695 -22.80 16.39 -26.96
C VAL A 695 -23.34 16.96 -25.65
N PHE A 696 -24.10 16.15 -24.93
CA PHE A 696 -24.73 16.52 -23.67
C PHE A 696 -23.87 16.11 -22.47
N ASP A 697 -23.13 15.00 -22.58
CA ASP A 697 -22.34 14.43 -21.49
C ASP A 697 -20.89 14.14 -21.89
N TYR A 698 -19.99 14.26 -20.91
CA TYR A 698 -18.55 14.08 -21.08
C TYR A 698 -18.03 13.09 -20.05
N ILE A 699 -17.53 11.95 -20.53
CA ILE A 699 -16.92 10.91 -19.69
C ILE A 699 -15.44 10.82 -20.06
N SER A 700 -14.61 11.35 -19.16
CA SER A 700 -13.17 11.10 -19.24
C SER A 700 -12.81 9.80 -18.53
N PHE A 701 -11.84 9.07 -19.08
CA PHE A 701 -11.29 7.88 -18.45
C PHE A 701 -9.76 7.83 -18.52
N GLY A 702 -9.15 7.41 -17.41
CA GLY A 702 -7.70 7.21 -17.33
C GLY A 702 -7.23 5.90 -17.97
N GLU A 703 -8.11 4.91 -18.10
CA GLU A 703 -7.80 3.59 -18.67
C GLU A 703 -8.92 3.13 -19.60
N LYS A 704 -8.56 2.48 -20.71
CA LYS A 704 -9.51 2.08 -21.77
C LYS A 704 -10.38 0.91 -21.31
N TYR A 705 -11.69 0.99 -21.57
CA TYR A 705 -12.68 -0.06 -21.30
C TYR A 705 -13.70 -0.18 -22.45
N ILE A 706 -14.51 -1.24 -22.46
CA ILE A 706 -15.56 -1.44 -23.46
C ILE A 706 -16.77 -0.54 -23.17
N ILE A 707 -17.20 0.22 -24.17
CA ILE A 707 -18.42 1.03 -24.14
C ILE A 707 -19.57 0.13 -24.62
N ASN A 708 -20.53 -0.14 -23.74
CA ASN A 708 -21.76 -0.87 -24.04
C ASN A 708 -22.91 0.12 -24.25
N THR A 709 -23.59 0.01 -25.39
CA THR A 709 -24.78 0.82 -25.69
C THR A 709 -25.87 -0.04 -26.32
N ARG A 710 -27.10 0.44 -26.26
CA ARG A 710 -28.25 -0.13 -26.94
C ARG A 710 -29.11 0.99 -27.50
N THR A 711 -29.71 0.74 -28.66
CA THR A 711 -30.67 1.63 -29.32
C THR A 711 -31.84 0.81 -29.83
N GLU A 712 -33.02 1.42 -29.86
CA GLU A 712 -34.19 0.87 -30.56
C GLU A 712 -34.40 1.51 -31.94
N ASP A 713 -33.54 2.49 -32.28
CA ASP A 713 -33.62 3.21 -33.54
C ASP A 713 -33.27 2.30 -34.72
N LYS A 714 -33.96 2.53 -35.84
CA LYS A 714 -33.69 1.82 -37.09
C LYS A 714 -32.31 2.14 -37.65
N GLU A 715 -31.80 3.33 -37.33
CA GLU A 715 -30.54 3.87 -37.80
C GLU A 715 -29.85 4.60 -36.65
N TYR A 716 -28.60 4.23 -36.37
CA TYR A 716 -27.85 4.73 -35.24
C TYR A 716 -26.45 5.15 -35.66
N SER A 717 -25.99 6.29 -35.15
CA SER A 717 -24.73 6.91 -35.58
C SER A 717 -23.75 7.03 -34.43
N ILE A 718 -22.48 6.77 -34.71
CA ILE A 718 -21.37 6.91 -33.77
C ILE A 718 -20.33 7.79 -34.41
N TYR A 719 -19.82 8.75 -33.66
CA TYR A 719 -18.79 9.67 -34.13
C TYR A 719 -17.46 9.28 -33.49
N VAL A 720 -16.40 9.21 -34.28
CA VAL A 720 -15.05 8.87 -33.82
C VAL A 720 -14.09 9.95 -34.25
N GLY A 721 -13.41 10.55 -33.28
CA GLY A 721 -12.36 11.54 -33.51
C GLY A 721 -10.99 10.88 -33.58
N TYR A 722 -10.22 11.22 -34.61
CA TYR A 722 -8.88 10.69 -34.83
C TYR A 722 -7.81 11.78 -34.87
N ASN A 723 -6.66 11.52 -34.27
CA ASN A 723 -5.51 12.44 -34.28
C ASN A 723 -4.61 12.34 -35.52
N ASN A 724 -4.80 11.33 -36.39
CA ASN A 724 -3.93 11.07 -37.54
C ASN A 724 -4.74 10.76 -38.81
N TYR A 725 -4.33 11.34 -39.95
CA TYR A 725 -4.96 11.15 -41.25
C TYR A 725 -4.88 9.73 -41.82
N THR A 726 -3.83 8.99 -41.48
CA THR A 726 -3.37 7.87 -42.33
C THR A 726 -4.01 6.51 -42.03
N LYS A 727 -4.72 6.34 -40.91
CA LYS A 727 -5.40 5.08 -40.55
C LYS A 727 -6.81 5.32 -40.04
N ASP A 728 -7.76 4.51 -40.52
CA ASP A 728 -9.17 4.47 -40.12
C ASP A 728 -9.53 3.05 -39.71
N SER A 729 -9.36 2.71 -38.43
CA SER A 729 -9.68 1.37 -37.94
C SER A 729 -10.53 1.42 -36.68
N PHE A 730 -11.78 1.85 -36.84
CA PHE A 730 -12.82 1.67 -35.83
C PHE A 730 -13.71 0.49 -36.19
N TYR A 731 -14.03 -0.32 -35.19
CA TYR A 731 -14.98 -1.40 -35.32
C TYR A 731 -15.70 -1.61 -33.99
N GLY A 732 -16.95 -2.06 -34.08
CA GLY A 732 -17.72 -2.53 -32.95
C GLY A 732 -18.11 -3.99 -33.13
N TYR A 733 -18.69 -4.56 -32.08
CA TYR A 733 -19.26 -5.90 -32.10
C TYR A 733 -20.69 -5.89 -31.57
N THR A 734 -21.45 -6.91 -31.94
CA THR A 734 -22.76 -7.21 -31.37
C THR A 734 -22.87 -8.71 -31.10
N ILE A 735 -23.81 -9.10 -30.25
CA ILE A 735 -24.04 -10.51 -29.91
C ILE A 735 -25.00 -11.14 -30.92
N ASN A 736 -24.61 -12.30 -31.46
CA ASN A 736 -25.56 -13.18 -32.13
C ASN A 736 -26.29 -14.00 -31.07
N ASN A 737 -27.51 -13.61 -30.72
CA ASN A 737 -28.23 -14.23 -29.59
C ASN A 737 -28.36 -15.73 -29.73
N THR A 738 -28.70 -16.25 -30.91
CA THR A 738 -28.89 -17.70 -31.08
C THR A 738 -27.61 -18.46 -30.79
N ASN A 739 -26.49 -18.05 -31.38
CA ASN A 739 -25.21 -18.73 -31.19
C ASN A 739 -24.65 -18.51 -29.78
N PHE A 740 -24.82 -17.31 -29.23
CA PHE A 740 -24.42 -16.99 -27.86
C PHE A 740 -25.19 -17.82 -26.83
N GLU A 741 -26.51 -17.90 -26.93
CA GLU A 741 -27.34 -18.67 -25.99
C GLU A 741 -27.04 -20.18 -26.08
N GLN A 742 -26.86 -20.71 -27.29
CA GLN A 742 -26.45 -22.11 -27.47
C GLN A 742 -25.10 -22.37 -26.80
N ALA A 743 -24.11 -21.51 -27.07
CA ALA A 743 -22.77 -21.64 -26.51
C ALA A 743 -22.79 -21.48 -24.98
N ALA A 744 -23.47 -20.47 -24.47
CA ALA A 744 -23.56 -20.20 -23.04
C ALA A 744 -24.26 -21.34 -22.30
N ASN A 745 -25.40 -21.83 -22.79
CA ASN A 745 -26.12 -22.94 -22.17
C ASN A 745 -25.31 -24.24 -22.18
N MET A 746 -24.53 -24.50 -23.24
CA MET A 746 -23.60 -25.63 -23.27
C MET A 746 -22.57 -25.51 -22.14
N LEU A 747 -21.96 -24.33 -21.96
CA LEU A 747 -20.97 -24.11 -20.90
C LEU A 747 -21.60 -24.20 -19.50
N VAL A 748 -22.81 -23.66 -19.31
CA VAL A 748 -23.57 -23.73 -18.05
C VAL A 748 -23.92 -25.18 -17.70
N ASN A 749 -24.35 -25.98 -18.66
CA ASN A 749 -24.68 -27.40 -18.45
C ASN A 749 -23.44 -28.24 -18.12
N ASN A 750 -22.27 -27.81 -18.58
CA ASN A 750 -20.97 -28.43 -18.28
C ASN A 750 -20.28 -27.78 -17.05
N SER A 751 -21.04 -27.15 -16.17
CA SER A 751 -20.50 -26.57 -14.93
C SER A 751 -20.26 -27.64 -13.86
N VAL A 752 -19.24 -27.42 -13.04
CA VAL A 752 -18.98 -28.27 -11.88
C VAL A 752 -19.97 -27.93 -10.78
N ASN A 753 -20.71 -28.93 -10.29
CA ASN A 753 -21.55 -28.76 -9.11
C ASN A 753 -20.68 -28.75 -7.85
N ILE A 754 -20.44 -27.57 -7.28
CA ILE A 754 -19.62 -27.38 -6.08
C ILE A 754 -20.42 -27.87 -4.86
N THR A 755 -19.93 -28.95 -4.24
CA THR A 755 -20.53 -29.58 -3.05
C THR A 755 -19.93 -29.07 -1.75
N ASP A 756 -18.68 -28.62 -1.78
CA ASP A 756 -17.99 -28.02 -0.64
C ASP A 756 -17.11 -26.85 -1.09
N PHE A 757 -17.13 -25.79 -0.30
CA PHE A 757 -16.41 -24.56 -0.60
C PHE A 757 -15.95 -23.86 0.67
N THR A 758 -14.64 -23.68 0.75
CA THR A 758 -13.97 -22.61 1.48
C THR A 758 -12.98 -21.95 0.51
N GLU A 759 -12.52 -20.74 0.80
CA GLU A 759 -11.66 -20.02 -0.16
C GLU A 759 -10.33 -20.73 -0.46
N ASN A 760 -9.89 -21.66 0.39
CA ASN A 760 -8.69 -22.46 0.20
C ASN A 760 -8.97 -23.94 -0.11
N TYR A 761 -10.23 -24.35 -0.25
CA TYR A 761 -10.63 -25.72 -0.53
C TYR A 761 -11.95 -25.79 -1.30
N ILE A 762 -11.95 -26.46 -2.44
CA ILE A 762 -13.12 -26.55 -3.33
C ILE A 762 -13.30 -28.00 -3.73
N LYS A 763 -14.51 -28.53 -3.54
CA LYS A 763 -14.86 -29.88 -3.99
C LYS A 763 -16.15 -29.86 -4.79
N GLY A 764 -16.16 -30.54 -5.93
CA GLY A 764 -17.33 -30.63 -6.77
C GLY A 764 -17.36 -31.88 -7.63
N ASN A 765 -18.49 -32.11 -8.27
CA ASN A 765 -18.71 -33.24 -9.17
C ASN A 765 -19.15 -32.74 -10.55
N ILE A 766 -18.76 -33.47 -11.59
CA ILE A 766 -19.18 -33.24 -12.96
C ILE A 766 -19.27 -34.57 -13.71
N THR A 767 -20.23 -34.68 -14.62
CA THR A 767 -20.37 -35.84 -15.51
C THR A 767 -20.17 -35.37 -16.95
N LEU A 768 -19.25 -36.02 -17.68
CA LEU A 768 -18.84 -35.58 -19.01
C LEU A 768 -19.06 -36.69 -20.05
N GLU A 769 -19.56 -36.31 -21.22
CA GLU A 769 -19.72 -37.25 -22.34
C GLU A 769 -18.40 -37.54 -23.08
N LYS A 770 -17.46 -36.60 -23.03
CA LYS A 770 -16.16 -36.69 -23.71
C LYS A 770 -15.04 -36.07 -22.88
N ASP A 771 -13.82 -36.51 -23.14
CA ASP A 771 -12.61 -35.90 -22.59
C ASP A 771 -12.58 -34.41 -22.95
N SER A 772 -12.27 -33.57 -21.96
CA SER A 772 -12.42 -32.13 -22.02
C SER A 772 -11.31 -31.43 -21.24
N VAL A 773 -11.21 -30.11 -21.39
CA VAL A 773 -10.42 -29.26 -20.49
C VAL A 773 -11.35 -28.71 -19.42
N LEU A 774 -10.96 -28.80 -18.15
CA LEU A 774 -11.62 -28.04 -17.10
C LEU A 774 -11.01 -26.64 -17.02
N TYR A 775 -11.80 -25.63 -17.37
CA TYR A 775 -11.45 -24.23 -17.21
C TYR A 775 -11.88 -23.74 -15.83
N THR A 776 -11.07 -22.87 -15.22
CA THR A 776 -11.42 -22.20 -13.97
C THR A 776 -11.18 -20.70 -14.06
N SER A 777 -12.02 -19.91 -13.38
CA SER A 777 -11.76 -18.49 -13.14
C SER A 777 -10.89 -18.24 -11.90
N ILE A 778 -10.01 -19.19 -11.57
CA ILE A 778 -9.06 -19.10 -10.48
C ILE A 778 -7.69 -18.72 -11.06
N PRO A 779 -7.03 -17.66 -10.57
CA PRO A 779 -5.66 -17.35 -10.96
C PRO A 779 -4.72 -18.55 -10.72
N TYR A 780 -3.89 -18.87 -11.71
CA TYR A 780 -2.90 -19.94 -11.60
C TYR A 780 -1.86 -19.59 -10.53
N ASP A 781 -1.77 -20.42 -9.51
CA ASP A 781 -0.71 -20.41 -8.50
C ASP A 781 -0.29 -21.85 -8.23
N GLU A 782 1.01 -22.08 -8.16
CA GLU A 782 1.57 -23.42 -7.94
C GLU A 782 1.26 -23.99 -6.54
N GLY A 783 0.66 -23.18 -5.65
CA GLY A 783 0.10 -23.56 -4.36
C GLY A 783 -1.28 -24.21 -4.46
N TRP A 784 -1.98 -24.12 -5.60
CA TRP A 784 -3.18 -24.91 -5.87
C TRP A 784 -2.79 -26.33 -6.26
N LYS A 785 -3.30 -27.31 -5.50
CA LYS A 785 -3.21 -28.73 -5.80
C LYS A 785 -4.56 -29.26 -6.22
N VAL A 786 -4.60 -29.96 -7.35
CA VAL A 786 -5.82 -30.50 -7.95
C VAL A 786 -5.78 -32.02 -7.88
N LYS A 787 -6.88 -32.62 -7.44
CA LYS A 787 -7.12 -34.05 -7.56
C LYS A 787 -8.39 -34.32 -8.36
N VAL A 788 -8.35 -35.33 -9.21
CA VAL A 788 -9.50 -35.87 -9.92
C VAL A 788 -9.64 -37.34 -9.55
N ASN A 789 -10.80 -37.74 -9.02
CA ASN A 789 -11.07 -39.09 -8.53
C ASN A 789 -10.05 -39.59 -7.49
N GLY A 790 -9.50 -38.68 -6.69
CA GLY A 790 -8.53 -38.97 -5.63
C GLY A 790 -7.05 -38.92 -6.06
N GLU A 791 -6.76 -38.89 -7.35
CA GLU A 791 -5.40 -38.83 -7.90
C GLU A 791 -4.99 -37.38 -8.17
N GLU A 792 -3.78 -36.98 -7.76
CA GLU A 792 -3.22 -35.65 -8.06
C GLU A 792 -2.83 -35.58 -9.55
N ILE A 793 -3.26 -34.52 -10.23
CA ILE A 793 -3.02 -34.33 -11.66
C ILE A 793 -2.17 -33.08 -11.93
N GLU A 794 -1.56 -33.05 -13.11
CA GLU A 794 -0.85 -31.86 -13.58
C GLU A 794 -1.83 -30.76 -13.98
N THR A 795 -1.42 -29.52 -13.71
CA THR A 795 -2.20 -28.32 -14.04
C THR A 795 -1.37 -27.40 -14.90
N TYR A 796 -2.04 -26.56 -15.69
CA TYR A 796 -1.39 -25.60 -16.58
C TYR A 796 -2.19 -24.30 -16.66
N LYS A 797 -1.62 -23.34 -17.38
CA LYS A 797 -2.20 -21.99 -17.55
C LYS A 797 -2.99 -21.91 -18.85
N ILE A 798 -4.17 -21.29 -18.81
CA ILE A 798 -4.88 -20.76 -19.98
C ILE A 798 -4.81 -19.22 -19.93
N GLY A 799 -4.60 -18.57 -21.08
CA GLY A 799 -4.42 -17.12 -21.15
C GLY A 799 -3.20 -16.61 -20.36
N ASN A 800 -2.20 -17.48 -20.14
CA ASN A 800 -1.03 -17.26 -19.27
C ASN A 800 -1.33 -16.87 -17.81
N ALA A 801 -2.59 -16.97 -17.35
CA ALA A 801 -2.96 -16.47 -16.02
C ALA A 801 -3.94 -17.35 -15.24
N LEU A 802 -4.77 -18.17 -15.91
CA LEU A 802 -5.85 -18.93 -15.27
C LEU A 802 -5.50 -20.42 -15.12
N LEU A 803 -5.93 -21.02 -14.01
CA LEU A 803 -5.74 -22.43 -13.72
C LEU A 803 -6.65 -23.29 -14.61
N ALA A 804 -6.07 -24.31 -15.24
CA ALA A 804 -6.79 -25.31 -16.02
C ALA A 804 -6.10 -26.69 -15.92
N PHE A 805 -6.84 -27.74 -16.28
CA PHE A 805 -6.33 -29.11 -16.34
C PHE A 805 -7.21 -29.99 -17.21
N ASP A 806 -6.66 -31.11 -17.69
CA ASP A 806 -7.40 -32.08 -18.50
C ASP A 806 -8.28 -33.00 -17.62
N ILE A 807 -9.48 -33.33 -18.09
CA ILE A 807 -10.43 -34.21 -17.40
C ILE A 807 -11.04 -35.22 -18.38
N LYS A 808 -11.16 -36.48 -17.93
CA LYS A 808 -11.69 -37.57 -18.75
C LYS A 808 -13.22 -37.59 -18.73
N SER A 809 -13.81 -38.18 -19.77
CA SER A 809 -15.22 -38.56 -19.81
C SER A 809 -15.65 -39.43 -18.62
N GLY A 810 -16.94 -39.40 -18.29
CA GLY A 810 -17.55 -40.10 -17.17
C GLY A 810 -17.82 -39.21 -15.95
N GLU A 811 -18.19 -39.85 -14.84
CA GLU A 811 -18.38 -39.19 -13.55
C GLU A 811 -17.03 -38.86 -12.92
N ASN A 812 -16.84 -37.61 -12.54
CA ASN A 812 -15.60 -37.14 -11.93
C ASN A 812 -15.88 -36.36 -10.65
N THR A 813 -15.11 -36.66 -9.61
CA THR A 813 -15.00 -35.84 -8.40
C THR A 813 -13.71 -35.03 -8.44
N ILE A 814 -13.83 -33.72 -8.31
CA ILE A 814 -12.74 -32.75 -8.37
C ILE A 814 -12.50 -32.17 -6.97
N GLU A 815 -11.24 -32.11 -6.55
CA GLU A 815 -10.81 -31.48 -5.30
C GLU A 815 -9.64 -30.51 -5.54
N LEU A 816 -9.83 -29.24 -5.22
CA LEU A 816 -8.81 -28.19 -5.26
C LEU A 816 -8.46 -27.78 -3.84
N LYS A 817 -7.17 -27.75 -3.51
CA LYS A 817 -6.68 -27.30 -2.20
C LYS A 817 -5.52 -26.34 -2.34
N PHE A 818 -5.64 -25.15 -1.76
CA PHE A 818 -4.57 -24.16 -1.76
C PHE A 818 -3.69 -24.29 -0.52
N LYS A 819 -2.37 -24.28 -0.72
CA LYS A 819 -1.38 -24.19 0.36
C LYS A 819 -0.22 -23.29 -0.08
N SER A 820 0.02 -22.23 0.71
CA SER A 820 1.15 -21.33 0.45
C SER A 820 2.48 -22.07 0.50
N LYS A 821 3.30 -21.87 -0.55
CA LYS A 821 4.61 -22.52 -0.67
C LYS A 821 5.53 -22.11 0.47
N GLY A 822 6.32 -23.06 0.98
CA GLY A 822 7.30 -22.79 2.04
C GLY A 822 6.72 -22.65 3.45
N ILE A 823 5.40 -22.65 3.65
CA ILE A 823 4.80 -22.44 4.99
C ILE A 823 5.23 -23.50 6.01
N VAL A 824 5.36 -24.76 5.59
CA VAL A 824 5.81 -25.85 6.47
C VAL A 824 7.27 -25.67 6.87
N VAL A 825 8.13 -25.37 5.90
CA VAL A 825 9.56 -25.14 6.13
C VAL A 825 9.76 -23.92 7.04
N GLY A 826 9.05 -22.82 6.77
CA GLY A 826 9.02 -21.63 7.62
C GLY A 826 8.57 -21.95 9.04
N SER A 827 7.49 -22.73 9.20
CA SER A 827 6.99 -23.15 10.51
C SER A 827 8.04 -23.90 11.33
N ILE A 828 8.74 -24.87 10.72
CA ILE A 828 9.77 -25.67 11.37
C ILE A 828 10.95 -24.77 11.79
N ILE A 829 11.43 -23.91 10.89
CA ILE A 829 12.55 -22.99 11.18
C ILE A 829 12.17 -22.03 12.31
N SER A 830 10.96 -21.49 12.31
CA SER A 830 10.48 -20.61 13.38
C SER A 830 10.34 -21.31 14.71
N ALA A 831 9.80 -22.53 14.75
CA ALA A 831 9.71 -23.32 15.98
C ALA A 831 11.09 -23.61 16.57
N VAL A 832 12.04 -24.09 15.75
CA VAL A 832 13.42 -24.37 16.18
C VAL A 832 14.13 -23.10 16.66
N SER A 833 13.96 -21.99 15.94
CA SER A 833 14.57 -20.69 16.30
C SER A 833 14.00 -20.16 17.62
N LEU A 834 12.68 -20.29 17.84
CA LEU A 834 12.02 -19.88 19.08
C LEU A 834 12.47 -20.73 20.27
N ILE A 835 12.54 -22.05 20.12
CA ILE A 835 13.06 -22.96 21.16
C ILE A 835 14.51 -22.60 21.51
N THR A 836 15.34 -22.38 20.49
CA THR A 836 16.75 -21.98 20.66
C THR A 836 16.86 -20.64 21.40
N PHE A 837 16.04 -19.66 21.02
CA PHE A 837 15.96 -18.36 21.68
C PHE A 837 15.61 -18.49 23.17
N ILE A 838 14.60 -19.29 23.51
CA ILE A 838 14.16 -19.54 24.89
C ILE A 838 15.26 -20.26 25.69
N ALA A 839 15.90 -21.27 25.11
CA ALA A 839 16.99 -22.02 25.75
C ALA A 839 18.21 -21.14 26.06
N LEU A 840 18.61 -20.27 25.13
CA LEU A 840 19.73 -19.35 25.33
C LEU A 840 19.41 -18.24 26.34
N SER A 841 18.16 -17.77 26.34
CA SER A 841 17.70 -16.72 27.27
C SER A 841 17.61 -17.24 28.72
N SER A 842 17.15 -18.47 28.92
CA SER A 842 16.99 -19.08 30.25
C SER A 842 18.31 -19.46 30.93
N ARG A 843 19.31 -19.95 30.18
CA ARG A 843 20.65 -20.27 30.71
C ARG A 843 21.35 -19.06 31.35
N LYS A 844 21.09 -17.86 30.85
CA LYS A 844 21.68 -16.63 31.38
C LYS A 844 21.03 -16.16 32.68
N ILE A 845 19.72 -16.41 32.87
CA ILE A 845 18.98 -16.06 34.10
C ILE A 845 19.46 -16.92 35.29
N LYS A 846 19.81 -18.19 35.06
CA LYS A 846 20.37 -19.07 36.11
C LYS A 846 21.75 -18.59 36.58
N LYS A 847 22.62 -18.13 35.67
CA LYS A 847 23.98 -17.62 36.01
C LYS A 847 24.01 -16.27 36.75
N THR A 848 22.92 -15.51 36.79
CA THR A 848 22.83 -14.26 37.58
C THR A 848 22.16 -14.45 38.93
N LYS A 849 21.63 -15.65 39.21
CA LYS A 849 21.03 -16.03 40.51
C LYS A 849 21.91 -16.96 41.34
N SER A 850 22.88 -17.63 40.71
CA SER A 850 24.07 -18.21 41.37
C SER A 850 25.15 -17.15 41.50
#